data_AF-A0A1G7QCZ8-F1
#
_entry.id   AF-A0A1G7QCZ8-F1
#
_cell.length_a   1.000
_cell.length_b   1.000
_cell.length_c   1.000
_cell.angle_alpha   90.00
_cell.angle_beta   90.00
_cell.angle_gamma   90.00
#
_symmetry.space_group_name_H-M   'P 1'
#
loop_
_entity.id
_entity.type
_entity.pdbx_description
1 polymer ?
#
loop_
_entity_poly.entity_id
_entity_poly.type
_entity_poly.pdbx_seq_one_letter_code
_entity_poly.pdbx_strand_id
1 'polypeptide(L)'
;MQARAGELAHVQALLHERDTQLIGEREQNHVQMQALYHHIAHLDRVIAQHETTIAMLRSSTSWRITAPMRVVVTGARWINRNSRRTVSATARFVWHYLPVPMARKLRFKDRVLSKTGFLLGSTQFYQAWQEAKREREAVATQLQAIQRQQAQFQPVPQPVAPAPVAAPVAAPEPAPVTEQPQPVAAVAPEPAAPVLISETNTFVPRRQITDLSHPKARLIAFYLPQFHAIAENDAWWGKGFTEWTNVGPAQPQFPGHHQPHEPVPELGQYNLLDTDVQRKQIELAQLYGIGGFCFYWYWFGGKRLLEKPVRNWLDNPDLDFPFCICWANENWSRRWDGLDQELLISQNHSPQDDLDFITELAPYLRDPRYIRIDGKPLILLYRPSLMPNVAETSARWRDWCRKNGVGEIYLAYPQSFETVDPADYGFDAAVEFPPNNYAPDNLTDRVPGLSPEFEGIIYDWRSYVERSRNYPMPDYKLFRSVCPSWDNTARRKNKGAIFANSNPAEYRIWLENAVTRTLADARTPDERVIFVNAWNEWAEGAHLEPDTKYGYAYLEASRAALNPVEVPRMVTLVGHDAHPHGAQILLLNLARNYAQNGFKVTIVLLQGGQMVTQYAQYAQVVVLDDPALAGENSIRLLRRLRTEDAQVAIVNTTVSAKILPMLREAGYRTVALIHEMASVYDQMNLRPQMTLAADHADQIVFPAPLVQAQFETYLGRSLPRAQVRPQGLYLHELASSDALAQHRARLRAELGIDADTTLLLGVGYVDHRKGGDLFVRTLARLRELGRKVEAIWIGHADIHFLPQIEALARDLGVADHMRFLGRQQDPVPFYAASDVFLLSSREDPFPSVVLEAMAARLPCVMFAGTTGCEVLAERGLALAVGGQDPAGMAQAVESLIDHPERRGQMVAAARDYIEAEGDFTKYTLDLLRLSGRHVPRVTVVVPNYNYGRYIEDRLQSVLAQDFPIYEIIVLDDRSTDDSLECIRAFAARCERPIRIVPNAVNSGNVFRQWIKGLDLAQGDYVWIAEADDLAEPDFLSTAMRGFEKPGTVLSYTDSAQIDENGTPLAANYRYYTDKISPTHWAQNYCRDGAEEISEVLYLKNTIPNASGVVMAAGALKSVLTEHRAELESVRFVGDWLVYLWLLERGGIAFNTASKNIHRRHQNSVTISNFDARQLAEIEAVQNDFIRRHGLGEDQKRKAQTYIEELEAQFKLDKSWRQNPKN
;
A
#
# COMPACT_ATOMS: atom_id res chain seq x y z
N MET A 1 -10.28 48.85 52.95
CA MET A 1 -9.99 48.16 51.67
C MET A 1 -8.55 48.37 51.20
N GLN A 2 -7.99 49.58 51.21
CA GLN A 2 -6.59 49.82 50.82
C GLN A 2 -5.54 49.08 51.69
N ALA A 3 -5.77 48.93 53.01
CA ALA A 3 -4.85 48.16 53.88
C ALA A 3 -4.78 46.66 53.52
N ARG A 4 -5.90 46.06 53.09
CA ARG A 4 -5.96 44.66 52.62
C ARG A 4 -5.30 44.47 51.24
N ALA A 5 -5.31 45.49 50.39
CA ALA A 5 -4.64 45.45 49.09
C ALA A 5 -3.10 45.51 49.25
N GLY A 6 -2.61 46.28 50.23
CA GLY A 6 -1.18 46.32 50.56
C GLY A 6 -0.64 45.00 51.13
N GLU A 7 -1.39 44.35 52.02
CA GLU A 7 -1.02 43.01 52.54
C GLU A 7 -1.03 41.95 51.44
N LEU A 8 -2.01 41.98 50.52
CA LEU A 8 -2.08 41.01 49.42
C LEU A 8 -0.92 41.16 48.44
N ALA A 9 -0.55 42.39 48.10
CA ALA A 9 0.60 42.68 47.23
C ALA A 9 1.93 42.28 47.89
N HIS A 10 2.06 42.46 49.21
CA HIS A 10 3.24 42.03 49.95
C HIS A 10 3.37 40.49 50.01
N VAL A 11 2.26 39.78 50.23
CA VAL A 11 2.23 38.31 50.18
C VAL A 11 2.52 37.79 48.78
N GLN A 12 2.01 38.42 47.72
CA GLN A 12 2.32 38.05 46.34
C GLN A 12 3.79 38.28 45.97
N ALA A 13 4.40 39.36 46.46
CA ALA A 13 5.82 39.62 46.27
C ALA A 13 6.69 38.56 46.98
N LEU A 14 6.35 38.20 48.22
CA LEU A 14 7.04 37.15 48.98
C LEU A 14 6.88 35.77 48.33
N LEU A 15 5.70 35.46 47.76
CA LEU A 15 5.47 34.23 47.02
C LEU A 15 6.28 34.19 45.73
N HIS A 16 6.36 35.30 44.99
CA HIS A 16 7.15 35.39 43.76
C HIS A 16 8.65 35.26 44.03
N GLU A 17 9.15 35.90 45.10
CA GLU A 17 10.54 35.77 45.53
C GLU A 17 10.87 34.33 45.96
N ARG A 18 9.93 33.68 46.67
CA ARG A 18 10.05 32.27 47.06
C ARG A 18 10.01 31.31 45.88
N ASP A 19 9.15 31.55 44.90
CA ASP A 19 9.04 30.74 43.68
C ASP A 19 10.31 30.88 42.82
N THR A 20 10.87 32.08 42.73
CA THR A 20 12.14 32.33 42.01
C THR A 20 13.31 31.60 42.69
N GLN A 21 13.34 31.61 44.03
CA GLN A 21 14.35 30.87 44.80
C GLN A 21 14.21 29.35 44.60
N LEU A 22 12.98 28.82 44.59
CA LEU A 22 12.68 27.40 44.37
C LEU A 22 13.02 26.95 42.93
N ILE A 23 12.88 27.82 41.94
CA ILE A 23 13.28 27.54 40.55
C ILE A 23 14.81 27.43 40.46
N GLY A 24 15.55 28.36 41.07
CA GLY A 24 17.02 28.29 41.11
C GLY A 24 17.55 27.05 41.83
N GLU A 25 16.94 26.66 42.96
CA GLU A 25 17.26 25.42 43.68
C GLU A 25 16.92 24.15 42.86
N ARG A 26 15.84 24.18 42.06
CA ARG A 26 15.47 23.08 41.15
C ARG A 26 16.42 22.93 39.98
N GLU A 27 16.86 24.03 39.38
CA GLU A 27 17.83 24.01 38.28
C GLU A 27 19.20 23.50 38.74
N GLN A 28 19.69 23.95 39.91
CA GLN A 28 20.94 23.43 40.48
C GLN A 28 20.86 21.93 40.80
N ASN A 29 19.75 21.48 41.40
CA ASN A 29 19.52 20.05 41.65
C ASN A 29 19.40 19.24 40.36
N HIS A 30 18.81 19.81 39.30
CA HIS A 30 18.70 19.16 38.00
C HIS A 30 20.06 18.95 37.33
N VAL A 31 20.92 19.98 37.36
CA VAL A 31 22.29 19.90 36.80
C VAL A 31 23.14 18.88 37.58
N GLN A 32 23.06 18.86 38.91
CA GLN A 32 23.77 17.86 39.73
C GLN A 32 23.24 16.44 39.48
N MET A 33 21.94 16.25 39.32
CA MET A 33 21.35 14.95 38.99
C MET A 33 21.76 14.47 37.60
N GLN A 34 21.78 15.35 36.59
CA GLN A 34 22.24 14.99 35.24
C GLN A 34 23.71 14.54 35.23
N ALA A 35 24.58 15.21 36.00
CA ALA A 35 25.98 14.82 36.15
C ALA A 35 26.13 13.45 36.83
N LEU A 36 25.33 13.17 37.86
CA LEU A 36 25.26 11.86 38.53
C LEU A 36 24.80 10.75 37.57
N TYR A 37 23.76 10.98 36.77
CA TYR A 37 23.28 10.03 35.77
C TYR A 37 24.33 9.71 34.71
N HIS A 38 25.04 10.72 34.20
CA HIS A 38 26.12 10.51 33.24
C HIS A 38 27.27 9.69 33.84
N HIS A 39 27.60 9.93 35.11
CA HIS A 39 28.66 9.20 35.80
C HIS A 39 28.27 7.72 36.03
N ILE A 40 27.03 7.46 36.44
CA ILE A 40 26.49 6.10 36.59
C ILE A 40 26.54 5.35 35.25
N ALA A 41 26.03 5.96 34.18
CA ALA A 41 26.04 5.36 32.84
C ALA A 41 27.45 5.15 32.27
N HIS A 42 28.45 5.92 32.71
CA HIS A 42 29.84 5.69 32.37
C HIS A 42 30.41 4.46 33.11
N LEU A 43 30.20 4.37 34.44
CA LEU A 43 30.67 3.23 35.24
C LEU A 43 30.01 1.91 34.82
N ASP A 44 28.73 1.92 34.46
CA ASP A 44 28.02 0.74 33.94
C ASP A 44 28.64 0.24 32.62
N ARG A 45 29.03 1.16 31.73
CA ARG A 45 29.74 0.80 30.49
C ARG A 45 31.12 0.19 30.76
N VAL A 46 31.85 0.73 31.74
CA VAL A 46 33.16 0.19 32.16
C VAL A 46 33.01 -1.23 32.75
N ILE A 47 31.99 -1.46 33.59
CA ILE A 47 31.68 -2.79 34.12
C ILE A 47 31.35 -3.77 33.00
N ALA A 48 30.49 -3.39 32.05
CA ALA A 48 30.15 -4.22 30.90
C ALA A 48 31.37 -4.55 30.02
N GLN A 49 32.31 -3.62 29.87
CA GLN A 49 33.56 -3.84 29.12
C GLN A 49 34.48 -4.85 29.82
N HIS A 50 34.65 -4.75 31.15
CA HIS A 50 35.41 -5.76 31.92
C HIS A 50 34.70 -7.12 31.93
N GLU A 51 33.37 -7.18 31.98
CA GLU A 51 32.59 -8.42 31.87
C GLU A 51 32.77 -9.09 30.50
N THR A 52 32.78 -8.30 29.44
CA THR A 52 33.07 -8.78 28.08
C THR A 52 34.50 -9.29 27.96
N THR A 53 35.47 -8.60 28.55
CA THR A 53 36.88 -9.03 28.59
C THR A 53 37.04 -10.34 29.36
N ILE A 54 36.37 -10.48 30.51
CA ILE A 54 36.31 -11.71 31.29
C ILE A 54 35.65 -12.84 30.49
N ALA A 55 34.56 -12.56 29.75
CA ALA A 55 33.88 -13.54 28.89
C ALA A 55 34.73 -13.96 27.68
N MET A 56 35.50 -13.04 27.10
CA MET A 56 36.43 -13.30 26.00
C MET A 56 37.61 -14.16 26.46
N LEU A 57 38.18 -13.85 27.62
CA LEU A 57 39.19 -14.70 28.26
C LEU A 57 38.59 -16.10 28.55
N ARG A 58 37.36 -16.18 29.08
CA ARG A 58 36.65 -17.45 29.34
C ARG A 58 36.41 -18.31 28.09
N SER A 59 36.06 -17.69 26.97
CA SER A 59 35.77 -18.38 25.71
C SER A 59 37.01 -18.71 24.86
N SER A 60 38.18 -18.17 25.20
CA SER A 60 39.44 -18.45 24.51
C SER A 60 39.79 -19.95 24.48
N THR A 61 40.06 -20.46 23.29
CA THR A 61 40.38 -21.87 22.98
C THR A 61 41.86 -22.21 23.15
N SER A 62 42.72 -21.24 23.52
CA SER A 62 44.19 -21.37 23.60
C SER A 62 44.71 -22.23 24.77
N TRP A 63 43.85 -23.05 25.38
CA TRP A 63 44.20 -24.05 26.40
C TRP A 63 45.11 -25.14 25.82
N ARG A 64 46.41 -24.88 25.72
CA ARG A 64 47.42 -25.95 25.63
C ARG A 64 47.53 -26.62 27.01
N ILE A 65 46.62 -27.53 27.32
CA ILE A 65 46.69 -28.42 28.51
C ILE A 65 47.82 -29.47 28.33
N THR A 66 49.01 -29.05 27.97
CA THR A 66 50.19 -29.94 27.99
C THR A 66 51.04 -29.72 29.24
N ALA A 67 50.80 -28.67 30.05
CA ALA A 67 51.56 -28.41 31.27
C ALA A 67 51.06 -29.17 32.51
N PRO A 68 49.75 -29.22 32.85
CA PRO A 68 49.29 -29.95 34.04
C PRO A 68 49.38 -31.47 33.87
N MET A 69 49.12 -31.98 32.66
CA MET A 69 49.30 -33.40 32.35
C MET A 69 50.78 -33.81 32.33
N ARG A 70 51.73 -32.91 32.06
CA ARG A 70 53.16 -33.22 32.20
C ARG A 70 53.53 -33.51 33.66
N VAL A 71 52.92 -32.84 34.64
CA VAL A 71 53.14 -33.06 36.07
C VAL A 71 52.59 -34.42 36.52
N VAL A 72 51.41 -34.81 36.02
CA VAL A 72 50.84 -36.15 36.27
C VAL A 72 51.66 -37.25 35.58
N VAL A 73 52.20 -36.97 34.39
CA VAL A 73 53.06 -37.90 33.63
C VAL A 73 54.48 -37.98 34.21
N THR A 74 55.02 -36.93 34.84
CA THR A 74 56.30 -36.98 35.57
C THR A 74 56.17 -37.56 36.97
N GLY A 75 55.00 -37.48 37.61
CA GLY A 75 54.71 -38.13 38.90
C GLY A 75 54.48 -39.65 38.82
N ALA A 76 54.04 -40.17 37.68
CA ALA A 76 53.84 -41.61 37.48
C ALA A 76 55.14 -42.30 37.00
N ARG A 77 56.17 -42.38 37.87
CA ARG A 77 57.45 -43.05 37.57
C ARG A 77 57.40 -44.60 37.59
N TRP A 78 56.24 -45.20 37.84
CA TRP A 78 56.11 -46.65 38.06
C TRP A 78 55.15 -47.38 37.09
N ILE A 79 54.86 -46.82 35.92
CA ILE A 79 53.96 -47.46 34.94
C ILE A 79 54.63 -47.54 33.56
N ASN A 80 54.58 -48.75 32.97
CA ASN A 80 55.28 -49.15 31.74
C ASN A 80 54.95 -48.28 30.51
N ARG A 81 55.92 -48.17 29.59
CA ARG A 81 55.98 -47.25 28.44
C ARG A 81 54.83 -47.42 27.44
N ASN A 82 54.30 -48.62 27.28
CA ASN A 82 53.17 -48.90 26.39
C ASN A 82 51.84 -48.33 26.93
N SER A 83 51.65 -48.30 28.25
CA SER A 83 50.44 -47.77 28.86
C SER A 83 50.33 -46.24 28.79
N ARG A 84 51.46 -45.52 28.65
CA ARG A 84 51.48 -44.04 28.50
C ARG A 84 50.94 -43.57 27.15
N ARG A 85 51.17 -44.31 26.07
CA ARG A 85 50.62 -44.02 24.74
C ARG A 85 49.13 -44.32 24.69
N THR A 86 48.69 -45.42 25.29
CA THR A 86 47.29 -45.79 25.34
C THR A 86 46.48 -44.81 26.19
N VAL A 87 46.92 -44.46 27.40
CA VAL A 87 46.21 -43.49 28.25
C VAL A 87 46.14 -42.09 27.60
N SER A 88 47.20 -41.64 26.92
CA SER A 88 47.18 -40.37 26.18
C SER A 88 46.30 -40.41 24.93
N ALA A 89 46.17 -41.56 24.25
CA ALA A 89 45.35 -41.72 23.05
C ALA A 89 43.87 -41.86 23.45
N THR A 90 43.57 -42.64 24.49
CA THR A 90 42.23 -42.80 25.05
C THR A 90 41.72 -41.48 25.63
N ALA A 91 42.54 -40.69 26.34
CA ALA A 91 42.11 -39.38 26.84
C ALA A 91 41.84 -38.34 25.71
N ARG A 92 42.61 -38.39 24.62
CA ARG A 92 42.37 -37.53 23.43
C ARG A 92 41.14 -37.98 22.63
N PHE A 93 40.93 -39.29 22.51
CA PHE A 93 39.77 -39.88 21.85
C PHE A 93 38.49 -39.57 22.62
N VAL A 94 38.49 -39.77 23.96
CA VAL A 94 37.38 -39.43 24.86
C VAL A 94 37.06 -37.92 24.83
N TRP A 95 38.04 -37.02 24.70
CA TRP A 95 37.77 -35.57 24.69
C TRP A 95 37.25 -35.02 23.35
N HIS A 96 37.64 -35.62 22.22
CA HIS A 96 37.18 -35.22 20.88
C HIS A 96 35.88 -35.91 20.44
N TYR A 97 35.61 -37.13 20.91
CA TYR A 97 34.49 -37.95 20.42
C TYR A 97 33.34 -38.16 21.43
N LEU A 98 33.44 -37.68 22.68
CA LEU A 98 32.23 -37.57 23.51
C LEU A 98 31.45 -36.30 23.14
N PRO A 99 30.14 -36.41 22.82
CA PRO A 99 29.28 -35.30 22.49
C PRO A 99 28.89 -34.57 23.78
N VAL A 100 29.85 -33.89 24.38
CA VAL A 100 29.62 -33.02 25.51
C VAL A 100 29.44 -31.61 24.94
N PRO A 101 28.24 -31.01 25.08
CA PRO A 101 27.97 -29.66 24.58
C PRO A 101 29.04 -28.67 25.05
N MET A 102 29.39 -27.68 24.21
CA MET A 102 30.39 -26.65 24.53
C MET A 102 30.12 -26.01 25.91
N ALA A 103 28.84 -25.85 26.27
CA ALA A 103 28.40 -25.37 27.58
C ALA A 103 28.79 -26.26 28.78
N ARG A 104 28.92 -27.58 28.63
CA ARG A 104 29.44 -28.48 29.68
C ARG A 104 30.96 -28.46 29.75
N LYS A 105 31.66 -28.29 28.60
CA LYS A 105 33.12 -28.07 28.56
C LYS A 105 33.52 -26.74 29.23
N LEU A 106 32.74 -25.68 29.01
CA LEU A 106 32.89 -24.38 29.66
C LEU A 106 32.60 -24.45 31.18
N ARG A 107 31.53 -25.14 31.60
CA ARG A 107 31.24 -25.38 33.03
C ARG A 107 32.32 -26.19 33.76
N PHE A 108 32.97 -27.12 33.07
CA PHE A 108 34.13 -27.83 33.61
C PHE A 108 35.35 -26.90 33.76
N LYS A 109 35.61 -26.05 32.75
CA LYS A 109 36.64 -25.01 32.78
C LYS A 109 36.45 -24.03 33.95
N ASP A 110 35.19 -23.63 34.21
CA ASP A 110 34.83 -22.77 35.36
C ASP A 110 35.09 -23.44 36.71
N ARG A 111 34.80 -24.75 36.84
CA ARG A 111 35.11 -25.51 38.06
C ARG A 111 36.62 -25.66 38.31
N VAL A 112 37.41 -25.82 37.25
CA VAL A 112 38.88 -25.92 37.36
C VAL A 112 39.49 -24.56 37.73
N LEU A 113 39.08 -23.48 37.06
CA LEU A 113 39.60 -22.12 37.35
C LEU A 113 39.23 -21.62 38.76
N SER A 114 38.04 -21.98 39.27
CA SER A 114 37.59 -21.59 40.60
C SER A 114 38.14 -22.46 41.74
N LYS A 115 38.44 -23.75 41.51
CA LYS A 115 38.89 -24.68 42.56
C LYS A 115 40.38 -25.06 42.54
N THR A 116 41.12 -24.77 41.47
CA THR A 116 42.55 -25.17 41.33
C THR A 116 43.51 -23.99 41.10
N GLY A 117 43.18 -22.81 41.63
CA GLY A 117 43.97 -21.58 41.46
C GLY A 117 45.44 -21.66 41.90
N PHE A 118 45.78 -22.53 42.87
CA PHE A 118 47.16 -22.68 43.36
C PHE A 118 48.12 -23.37 42.36
N LEU A 119 47.59 -24.14 41.39
CA LEU A 119 48.39 -24.83 40.37
C LEU A 119 48.60 -23.99 39.11
N LEU A 120 47.82 -22.93 38.92
CA LEU A 120 47.74 -22.11 37.69
C LEU A 120 48.21 -20.66 37.89
N GLY A 121 48.61 -20.29 39.10
CA GLY A 121 48.97 -18.92 39.50
C GLY A 121 50.15 -18.29 38.73
N SER A 122 50.98 -19.11 38.08
CA SER A 122 52.11 -18.65 37.26
C SER A 122 51.77 -18.45 35.77
N THR A 123 50.52 -18.68 35.36
CA THR A 123 50.11 -18.50 33.96
C THR A 123 49.60 -17.09 33.69
N GLN A 124 50.09 -16.45 32.62
CA GLN A 124 49.68 -15.08 32.24
C GLN A 124 48.16 -14.93 32.07
N PHE A 125 47.50 -15.98 31.56
CA PHE A 125 46.05 -16.00 31.40
C PHE A 125 45.28 -15.93 32.73
N TYR A 126 45.71 -16.68 33.75
CA TYR A 126 45.05 -16.65 35.07
C TYR A 126 45.31 -15.33 35.80
N GLN A 127 46.49 -14.72 35.61
CA GLN A 127 46.81 -13.40 36.15
C GLN A 127 45.94 -12.30 35.53
N ALA A 128 45.82 -12.27 34.19
CA ALA A 128 44.96 -11.31 33.48
C ALA A 128 43.47 -11.48 33.85
N TRP A 129 43.00 -12.71 34.03
CA TRP A 129 41.63 -12.97 34.47
C TRP A 129 41.37 -12.51 35.92
N GLN A 130 42.33 -12.69 36.83
CA GLN A 130 42.23 -12.23 38.22
C GLN A 130 42.34 -10.71 38.36
N GLU A 131 43.08 -10.04 37.49
CA GLU A 131 43.21 -8.58 37.44
C GLU A 131 41.91 -7.94 36.96
N ALA A 132 41.37 -8.36 35.81
CA ALA A 132 40.10 -7.86 35.27
C ALA A 132 38.92 -8.07 36.25
N LYS A 133 38.93 -9.16 37.03
CA LYS A 133 37.91 -9.40 38.05
C LYS A 133 38.02 -8.43 39.23
N ARG A 134 39.25 -8.14 39.69
CA ARG A 134 39.50 -7.17 40.77
C ARG A 134 39.13 -5.75 40.36
N GLU A 135 39.46 -5.35 39.14
CA GLU A 135 39.09 -4.02 38.61
C GLU A 135 37.56 -3.87 38.50
N ARG A 136 36.86 -4.88 37.98
CA ARG A 136 35.39 -4.88 37.92
C ARG A 136 34.74 -4.77 39.30
N GLU A 137 35.28 -5.46 40.32
CA GLU A 137 34.78 -5.36 41.70
C GLU A 137 35.04 -3.99 42.34
N ALA A 138 36.17 -3.34 42.02
CA ALA A 138 36.46 -1.97 42.46
C ALA A 138 35.47 -0.96 41.86
N VAL A 139 35.22 -1.02 40.54
CA VAL A 139 34.29 -0.13 39.84
C VAL A 139 32.84 -0.35 40.31
N ALA A 140 32.43 -1.60 40.55
CA ALA A 140 31.11 -1.91 41.10
C ALA A 140 30.90 -1.35 42.52
N THR A 141 31.95 -1.32 43.34
CA THR A 141 31.90 -0.71 44.68
C THR A 141 31.75 0.82 44.58
N GLN A 142 32.43 1.45 43.62
CA GLN A 142 32.30 2.88 43.34
C GLN A 142 30.89 3.24 42.84
N LEU A 143 30.31 2.42 41.95
CA LEU A 143 28.93 2.59 41.46
C LEU A 143 27.91 2.56 42.61
N GLN A 144 28.04 1.61 43.54
CA GLN A 144 27.14 1.53 44.70
C GLN A 144 27.23 2.75 45.62
N ALA A 145 28.42 3.35 45.77
CA ALA A 145 28.57 4.58 46.55
C ALA A 145 27.85 5.77 45.90
N ILE A 146 27.93 5.90 44.57
CA ILE A 146 27.32 6.99 43.80
C ILE A 146 25.79 6.83 43.72
N GLN A 147 25.29 5.60 43.59
CA GLN A 147 23.85 5.31 43.64
C GLN A 147 23.24 5.64 45.02
N ARG A 148 24.00 5.47 46.11
CA ARG A 148 23.56 5.92 47.45
C ARG A 148 23.51 7.45 47.56
N GLN A 149 24.42 8.16 46.89
CA GLN A 149 24.40 9.63 46.83
C GLN A 149 23.21 10.14 46.01
N GLN A 150 22.87 9.47 44.91
CA GLN A 150 21.66 9.76 44.12
C GLN A 150 20.37 9.60 44.93
N ALA A 151 20.29 8.57 45.80
CA ALA A 151 19.12 8.31 46.63
C ALA A 151 18.86 9.36 47.72
N GLN A 152 19.79 10.30 47.97
CA GLN A 152 19.62 11.39 48.93
C GLN A 152 18.87 12.61 48.35
N PHE A 153 18.67 12.69 47.03
CA PHE A 153 17.89 13.76 46.39
C PHE A 153 16.41 13.37 46.37
N GLN A 154 15.62 13.90 47.32
CA GLN A 154 14.16 13.72 47.32
C GLN A 154 13.46 14.65 46.31
N PRO A 155 12.42 14.18 45.58
CA PRO A 155 11.65 15.03 44.69
C PRO A 155 10.79 16.03 45.48
N VAL A 156 10.88 17.32 45.11
CA VAL A 156 10.00 18.38 45.66
C VAL A 156 8.57 18.16 45.14
N PRO A 157 7.53 18.12 46.00
CA PRO A 157 6.14 17.91 45.56
C PRO A 157 5.67 19.00 44.59
N GLN A 158 4.90 18.61 43.57
CA GLN A 158 4.24 19.54 42.66
C GLN A 158 2.99 20.16 43.31
N PRO A 159 2.64 21.44 43.02
CA PRO A 159 1.38 22.02 43.48
C PRO A 159 0.20 21.41 42.72
N VAL A 160 -0.80 20.94 43.47
CA VAL A 160 -2.03 20.35 42.94
C VAL A 160 -2.98 21.45 42.47
N ALA A 161 -3.48 21.35 41.23
CA ALA A 161 -4.49 22.27 40.69
C ALA A 161 -5.87 22.06 41.36
N PRO A 162 -6.68 23.11 41.58
CA PRO A 162 -7.98 22.96 42.23
C PRO A 162 -9.02 22.31 41.31
N ALA A 163 -9.75 21.34 41.84
CA ALA A 163 -10.75 20.54 41.10
C ALA A 163 -12.07 21.30 40.86
N PRO A 164 -12.77 21.05 39.74
CA PRO A 164 -14.09 21.61 39.46
C PRO A 164 -15.23 20.85 40.16
N VAL A 165 -16.29 21.59 40.51
CA VAL A 165 -17.49 21.15 41.22
C VAL A 165 -18.42 20.35 40.29
N ALA A 166 -18.88 19.17 40.72
CA ALA A 166 -19.81 18.30 39.97
C ALA A 166 -21.22 18.26 40.60
N ALA A 167 -22.25 18.11 39.75
CA ALA A 167 -23.63 17.79 40.13
C ALA A 167 -23.96 16.31 39.79
N PRO A 168 -24.97 15.68 40.44
CA PRO A 168 -25.02 14.22 40.59
C PRO A 168 -26.10 13.53 39.76
N VAL A 169 -25.81 12.37 39.13
CA VAL A 169 -26.82 11.36 38.78
C VAL A 169 -26.26 9.93 38.87
N ALA A 170 -27.15 9.05 39.33
CA ALA A 170 -27.13 7.65 39.76
C ALA A 170 -26.36 6.57 38.97
N ALA A 171 -25.96 5.54 39.73
CA ALA A 171 -25.42 4.25 39.31
C ALA A 171 -26.52 3.19 39.08
N PRO A 172 -26.19 2.09 38.37
CA PRO A 172 -26.29 0.78 39.00
C PRO A 172 -25.05 -0.13 38.81
N GLU A 173 -24.98 -1.12 39.70
CA GLU A 173 -23.87 -2.01 40.10
C GLU A 173 -23.35 -3.01 39.05
N PRO A 174 -22.08 -3.47 39.19
CA PRO A 174 -21.64 -4.80 38.76
C PRO A 174 -21.38 -5.74 39.95
N ALA A 175 -21.80 -7.01 39.79
CA ALA A 175 -21.54 -8.14 40.68
C ALA A 175 -20.10 -8.72 40.46
N PRO A 176 -19.58 -9.58 41.35
CA PRO A 176 -18.18 -9.56 41.79
C PRO A 176 -17.23 -10.45 40.97
N VAL A 177 -15.98 -9.98 40.84
CA VAL A 177 -14.82 -10.79 40.46
C VAL A 177 -14.05 -11.15 41.73
N THR A 178 -14.12 -12.41 42.14
CA THR A 178 -13.25 -13.00 43.17
C THR A 178 -12.21 -13.88 42.49
N GLU A 179 -10.94 -13.50 42.57
CA GLU A 179 -9.84 -14.25 43.19
C GLU A 179 -8.47 -13.78 42.67
N GLN A 180 -7.58 -13.50 43.62
CA GLN A 180 -6.21 -13.02 43.44
C GLN A 180 -5.28 -14.16 43.00
N PRO A 181 -4.28 -13.93 42.12
CA PRO A 181 -3.15 -14.84 42.01
C PRO A 181 -2.04 -14.48 43.02
N GLN A 182 -1.64 -15.49 43.79
CA GLN A 182 -0.47 -15.50 44.67
C GLN A 182 0.87 -15.40 43.91
N PRO A 183 1.97 -14.99 44.58
CA PRO A 183 3.29 -14.91 43.97
C PRO A 183 3.95 -16.29 43.87
N VAL A 184 4.48 -16.64 42.69
CA VAL A 184 5.28 -17.87 42.47
C VAL A 184 6.75 -17.51 42.25
N ALA A 185 7.60 -18.33 42.87
CA ALA A 185 9.03 -18.20 43.08
C ALA A 185 9.90 -18.12 41.81
N ALA A 186 11.11 -17.58 41.98
CA ALA A 186 12.18 -17.56 40.99
C ALA A 186 12.60 -18.97 40.55
N VAL A 187 12.57 -19.20 39.24
CA VAL A 187 13.01 -20.45 38.58
C VAL A 187 14.42 -20.25 37.98
N ALA A 188 15.22 -21.31 38.05
CA ALA A 188 16.56 -21.50 37.48
C ALA A 188 16.64 -21.07 35.98
N PRO A 189 17.85 -20.85 35.40
CA PRO A 189 17.98 -20.49 33.99
C PRO A 189 17.26 -21.54 33.12
N GLU A 190 16.24 -21.07 32.40
CA GLU A 190 15.33 -21.94 31.68
C GLU A 190 16.04 -22.68 30.54
N PRO A 191 15.69 -23.96 30.30
CA PRO A 191 15.94 -24.60 29.00
C PRO A 191 15.33 -23.72 27.90
N ALA A 192 15.91 -23.74 26.68
CA ALA A 192 15.36 -22.99 25.55
C ALA A 192 13.84 -23.12 25.52
N ALA A 193 13.13 -21.98 25.59
CA ALA A 193 11.68 -21.99 25.75
C ALA A 193 11.04 -22.86 24.64
N PRO A 194 10.08 -23.72 24.99
CA PRO A 194 9.39 -24.54 24.00
C PRO A 194 8.80 -23.64 22.91
N VAL A 195 8.94 -24.06 21.65
CA VAL A 195 8.30 -23.33 20.54
C VAL A 195 6.80 -23.53 20.69
N LEU A 196 6.08 -22.45 20.98
CA LEU A 196 4.62 -22.45 20.94
C LEU A 196 4.20 -22.54 19.47
N ILE A 197 3.55 -23.65 19.12
CA ILE A 197 2.90 -23.82 17.83
C ILE A 197 1.68 -22.89 17.82
N SER A 198 1.58 -22.05 16.79
CA SER A 198 0.50 -21.05 16.70
C SER A 198 -0.87 -21.71 16.56
N GLU A 199 -1.81 -21.37 17.45
CA GLU A 199 -3.24 -21.73 17.38
C GLU A 199 -4.09 -20.57 16.81
N THR A 200 -3.61 -19.89 15.78
CA THR A 200 -4.43 -18.86 15.11
C THR A 200 -5.45 -19.54 14.18
N ASN A 201 -6.56 -20.00 14.75
CA ASN A 201 -7.71 -20.49 13.99
C ASN A 201 -8.56 -19.31 13.54
N THR A 202 -8.56 -19.03 12.25
CA THR A 202 -9.56 -18.16 11.63
C THR A 202 -10.24 -18.96 10.53
N PHE A 203 -11.31 -19.65 10.90
CA PHE A 203 -12.19 -20.30 9.95
C PHE A 203 -12.84 -19.23 9.07
N VAL A 204 -12.78 -19.40 7.76
CA VAL A 204 -13.38 -18.48 6.79
C VAL A 204 -14.49 -19.20 6.02
N PRO A 205 -15.73 -18.66 5.95
CA PRO A 205 -16.82 -19.28 5.21
C PRO A 205 -16.67 -19.14 3.69
N ARG A 206 -17.45 -19.93 2.94
CA ARG A 206 -17.48 -19.92 1.48
C ARG A 206 -17.99 -18.58 0.93
N ARG A 207 -17.39 -18.10 -0.15
CA ARG A 207 -17.93 -17.00 -0.96
C ARG A 207 -19.08 -17.44 -1.85
N GLN A 208 -19.96 -16.51 -2.18
CA GLN A 208 -21.07 -16.75 -3.11
C GLN A 208 -20.83 -16.18 -4.52
N ILE A 209 -19.89 -15.23 -4.69
CA ILE A 209 -19.68 -14.49 -5.95
C ILE A 209 -18.18 -14.25 -6.18
N THR A 210 -17.75 -14.29 -7.45
CA THR A 210 -16.41 -13.89 -7.89
C THR A 210 -16.39 -12.43 -8.36
N ASP A 211 -15.38 -11.68 -7.92
CA ASP A 211 -15.03 -10.33 -8.35
C ASP A 211 -13.60 -10.27 -8.94
N LEU A 212 -12.92 -11.42 -9.10
CA LEU A 212 -11.58 -11.51 -9.69
C LEU A 212 -11.65 -11.73 -11.21
N SER A 213 -12.07 -10.71 -11.95
CA SER A 213 -12.19 -10.80 -13.41
C SER A 213 -10.83 -10.90 -14.13
N HIS A 214 -9.77 -10.28 -13.59
CA HIS A 214 -8.44 -10.23 -14.21
C HIS A 214 -7.29 -10.30 -13.18
N PRO A 215 -6.88 -11.51 -12.76
CA PRO A 215 -5.81 -11.67 -11.78
C PRO A 215 -4.45 -11.21 -12.35
N LYS A 216 -3.59 -10.63 -11.52
CA LYS A 216 -2.24 -10.16 -11.91
C LYS A 216 -1.36 -11.26 -12.51
N ALA A 217 -1.53 -12.48 -12.04
CA ALA A 217 -0.83 -13.68 -12.48
C ALA A 217 -1.80 -14.87 -12.47
N ARG A 218 -1.51 -15.87 -13.30
CA ARG A 218 -2.28 -17.12 -13.38
C ARG A 218 -1.71 -18.15 -12.41
N LEU A 219 -2.50 -18.55 -11.41
CA LEU A 219 -2.14 -19.66 -10.53
C LEU A 219 -2.47 -20.99 -11.19
N ILE A 220 -1.51 -21.90 -11.21
CA ILE A 220 -1.70 -23.28 -11.68
C ILE A 220 -1.45 -24.21 -10.51
N ALA A 221 -2.49 -24.90 -10.04
CA ALA A 221 -2.36 -25.83 -8.92
C ALA A 221 -2.06 -27.25 -9.40
N PHE A 222 -1.07 -27.92 -8.81
CA PHE A 222 -0.83 -29.34 -9.05
C PHE A 222 -2.05 -30.16 -8.58
N TYR A 223 -2.43 -31.16 -9.38
CA TYR A 223 -3.68 -31.90 -9.19
C TYR A 223 -3.42 -33.41 -9.21
N LEU A 224 -3.74 -34.06 -8.09
CA LEU A 224 -3.52 -35.48 -7.85
C LEU A 224 -4.75 -36.32 -8.27
N PRO A 225 -4.62 -37.30 -9.19
CA PRO A 225 -5.77 -38.09 -9.65
C PRO A 225 -6.15 -39.28 -8.74
N GLN A 226 -5.39 -39.57 -7.67
CA GLN A 226 -5.49 -40.81 -6.88
C GLN A 226 -6.64 -40.86 -5.85
N PHE A 227 -7.82 -40.40 -6.24
CA PHE A 227 -9.05 -40.43 -5.42
C PHE A 227 -10.05 -41.47 -5.92
N HIS A 228 -9.57 -42.52 -6.57
CA HIS A 228 -10.38 -43.63 -7.05
C HIS A 228 -9.56 -44.93 -7.06
N ALA A 229 -10.24 -46.06 -6.84
CA ALA A 229 -9.59 -47.35 -6.85
C ALA A 229 -9.28 -47.80 -8.30
N ILE A 230 -8.12 -48.42 -8.47
CA ILE A 230 -7.70 -49.12 -9.69
C ILE A 230 -7.22 -50.53 -9.32
N ALA A 231 -7.31 -51.46 -10.26
CA ALA A 231 -7.00 -52.86 -10.01
C ALA A 231 -5.56 -53.07 -9.49
N GLU A 232 -4.62 -52.30 -10.01
CA GLU A 232 -3.21 -52.32 -9.61
C GLU A 232 -3.02 -51.89 -8.16
N ASN A 233 -3.56 -50.74 -7.76
CA ASN A 233 -3.45 -50.25 -6.39
C ASN A 233 -4.16 -51.20 -5.41
N ASP A 234 -5.30 -51.76 -5.79
CA ASP A 234 -6.01 -52.75 -4.97
C ASP A 234 -5.17 -54.01 -4.74
N ALA A 235 -4.43 -54.45 -5.75
CA ALA A 235 -3.52 -55.59 -5.66
C ALA A 235 -2.27 -55.27 -4.82
N TRP A 236 -1.77 -54.04 -4.88
CA TRP A 236 -0.53 -53.63 -4.21
C TRP A 236 -0.72 -53.22 -2.74
N TRP A 237 -1.83 -52.53 -2.45
CA TRP A 237 -2.04 -51.81 -1.19
C TRP A 237 -3.30 -52.25 -0.43
N GLY A 238 -4.16 -53.05 -1.07
CA GLY A 238 -5.41 -53.57 -0.49
C GLY A 238 -6.64 -53.02 -1.19
N LYS A 239 -7.73 -53.80 -1.15
CA LYS A 239 -8.97 -53.50 -1.87
C LYS A 239 -9.55 -52.14 -1.48
N GLY A 240 -9.85 -51.30 -2.48
CA GLY A 240 -10.44 -49.98 -2.31
C GLY A 240 -9.43 -48.88 -1.97
N PHE A 241 -8.15 -49.07 -2.28
CA PHE A 241 -7.10 -48.11 -1.92
C PHE A 241 -7.25 -46.78 -2.67
N THR A 242 -7.26 -45.69 -1.90
CA THR A 242 -7.28 -44.29 -2.39
C THR A 242 -6.48 -43.40 -1.44
N GLU A 243 -6.29 -42.13 -1.79
CA GLU A 243 -5.69 -41.14 -0.88
C GLU A 243 -6.38 -41.12 0.51
N TRP A 244 -7.70 -41.25 0.55
CA TRP A 244 -8.49 -41.27 1.80
C TRP A 244 -8.16 -42.44 2.73
N THR A 245 -7.65 -43.56 2.18
CA THR A 245 -7.22 -44.72 2.97
C THR A 245 -6.07 -44.36 3.92
N ASN A 246 -5.24 -43.38 3.56
CA ASN A 246 -4.15 -42.88 4.40
C ASN A 246 -4.56 -41.71 5.29
N VAL A 247 -5.38 -40.78 4.76
CA VAL A 247 -5.79 -39.56 5.48
C VAL A 247 -6.69 -39.86 6.67
N GLY A 248 -7.75 -40.66 6.49
CA GLY A 248 -8.73 -40.95 7.54
C GLY A 248 -8.15 -41.49 8.85
N PRO A 249 -7.23 -42.48 8.84
CA PRO A 249 -6.65 -43.03 10.07
C PRO A 249 -5.48 -42.21 10.64
N ALA A 250 -5.06 -41.10 10.03
CA ALA A 250 -3.92 -40.31 10.51
C ALA A 250 -4.17 -39.78 11.94
N GLN A 251 -3.10 -39.69 12.73
CA GLN A 251 -3.17 -39.29 14.15
C GLN A 251 -2.16 -38.18 14.47
N PRO A 252 -2.54 -37.20 15.32
CA PRO A 252 -1.63 -36.19 15.82
C PRO A 252 -0.41 -36.80 16.50
N GLN A 253 0.77 -36.25 16.20
CA GLN A 253 2.06 -36.65 16.81
C GLN A 253 2.44 -35.80 18.04
N PHE A 254 1.78 -34.66 18.24
CA PHE A 254 1.96 -33.75 19.39
C PHE A 254 0.70 -32.87 19.56
N PRO A 255 0.49 -32.25 20.74
CA PRO A 255 -0.62 -31.31 20.95
C PRO A 255 -0.62 -30.17 19.92
N GLY A 256 -1.77 -29.91 19.29
CA GLY A 256 -1.92 -28.89 18.24
C GLY A 256 -1.51 -29.33 16.83
N HIS A 257 -0.99 -30.55 16.65
CA HIS A 257 -0.76 -31.14 15.33
C HIS A 257 -2.11 -31.48 14.67
N HIS A 258 -2.41 -30.87 13.53
CA HIS A 258 -3.65 -31.07 12.79
C HIS A 258 -3.62 -32.38 11.99
N GLN A 259 -4.16 -33.46 12.57
CA GLN A 259 -4.42 -34.73 11.90
C GLN A 259 -5.67 -35.38 12.52
N PRO A 260 -6.51 -36.10 11.76
CA PRO A 260 -6.51 -36.12 10.29
C PRO A 260 -6.96 -34.76 9.72
N HIS A 261 -6.53 -34.45 8.50
CA HIS A 261 -7.12 -33.34 7.74
C HIS A 261 -8.48 -33.78 7.19
N GLU A 262 -9.53 -32.97 7.41
CA GLU A 262 -10.89 -33.29 6.96
C GLU A 262 -11.44 -32.20 6.01
N PRO A 263 -11.99 -32.56 4.85
CA PRO A 263 -12.63 -31.59 3.96
C PRO A 263 -13.90 -31.00 4.58
N VAL A 264 -14.25 -29.78 4.19
CA VAL A 264 -15.53 -29.17 4.58
C VAL A 264 -16.72 -30.06 4.17
N PRO A 265 -17.84 -30.06 4.93
CA PRO A 265 -18.97 -30.95 4.68
C PRO A 265 -19.56 -30.88 3.26
N GLU A 266 -19.47 -29.73 2.60
CA GLU A 266 -19.96 -29.51 1.22
C GLU A 266 -19.18 -30.31 0.16
N LEU A 267 -17.88 -30.50 0.40
CA LEU A 267 -16.98 -31.24 -0.49
C LEU A 267 -16.94 -32.72 -0.08
N GLY A 268 -16.78 -32.98 1.23
CA GLY A 268 -16.68 -34.32 1.79
C GLY A 268 -15.51 -35.15 1.22
N GLN A 269 -15.39 -36.40 1.65
CA GLN A 269 -14.52 -37.36 0.95
C GLN A 269 -15.16 -37.74 -0.38
N TYR A 270 -14.40 -37.69 -1.46
CA TYR A 270 -14.92 -37.80 -2.83
C TYR A 270 -14.21 -38.86 -3.69
N ASN A 271 -14.84 -39.18 -4.82
CA ASN A 271 -14.29 -40.06 -5.87
C ASN A 271 -14.19 -39.31 -7.20
N LEU A 272 -12.99 -39.22 -7.79
CA LEU A 272 -12.77 -38.46 -9.03
C LEU A 272 -13.28 -39.14 -10.32
N LEU A 273 -13.92 -40.31 -10.21
CA LEU A 273 -14.76 -40.83 -11.30
C LEU A 273 -16.11 -40.09 -11.40
N ASP A 274 -16.51 -39.38 -10.34
CA ASP A 274 -17.69 -38.53 -10.35
C ASP A 274 -17.33 -37.14 -10.89
N THR A 275 -17.82 -36.82 -12.07
CA THR A 275 -17.59 -35.51 -12.72
C THR A 275 -18.24 -34.35 -11.97
N ASP A 276 -19.24 -34.59 -11.11
CA ASP A 276 -19.85 -33.52 -10.31
C ASP A 276 -18.87 -33.00 -9.26
N VAL A 277 -17.98 -33.85 -8.74
CA VAL A 277 -16.87 -33.44 -7.86
C VAL A 277 -15.92 -32.51 -8.61
N GLN A 278 -15.53 -32.88 -9.82
CA GLN A 278 -14.65 -32.08 -10.67
C GLN A 278 -15.31 -30.72 -11.01
N ARG A 279 -16.61 -30.69 -11.28
CA ARG A 279 -17.37 -29.45 -11.50
C ARG A 279 -17.34 -28.54 -10.27
N LYS A 280 -17.54 -29.08 -9.06
CA LYS A 280 -17.45 -28.31 -7.80
C LYS A 280 -16.04 -27.77 -7.57
N GLN A 281 -15.01 -28.56 -7.88
CA GLN A 281 -13.61 -28.12 -7.76
C GLN A 281 -13.29 -26.99 -8.74
N ILE A 282 -13.79 -27.06 -9.98
CA ILE A 282 -13.67 -25.99 -10.97
C ILE A 282 -14.37 -24.71 -10.47
N GLU A 283 -15.61 -24.84 -9.97
CA GLU A 283 -16.36 -23.70 -9.43
C GLU A 283 -15.58 -23.01 -8.29
N LEU A 284 -15.03 -23.80 -7.36
CA LEU A 284 -14.18 -23.28 -6.28
C LEU A 284 -12.90 -22.63 -6.82
N ALA A 285 -12.21 -23.28 -7.74
CA ALA A 285 -10.99 -22.76 -8.35
C ALA A 285 -11.23 -21.38 -8.99
N GLN A 286 -12.31 -21.25 -9.78
CA GLN A 286 -12.71 -19.99 -10.44
C GLN A 286 -13.11 -18.90 -9.43
N LEU A 287 -13.86 -19.25 -8.39
CA LEU A 287 -14.32 -18.32 -7.35
C LEU A 287 -13.16 -17.61 -6.64
N TYR A 288 -12.01 -18.28 -6.53
CA TYR A 288 -10.85 -17.81 -5.78
C TYR A 288 -9.62 -17.52 -6.66
N GLY A 289 -9.79 -17.43 -7.99
CA GLY A 289 -8.76 -16.96 -8.91
C GLY A 289 -7.68 -17.99 -9.27
N ILE A 290 -7.90 -19.28 -9.04
CA ILE A 290 -7.06 -20.33 -9.61
C ILE A 290 -7.34 -20.39 -11.10
N GLY A 291 -6.28 -20.30 -11.92
CA GLY A 291 -6.39 -20.15 -13.38
C GLY A 291 -6.11 -21.43 -14.16
N GLY A 292 -5.86 -22.56 -13.49
CA GLY A 292 -5.78 -23.86 -14.12
C GLY A 292 -5.24 -24.97 -13.21
N PHE A 293 -5.34 -26.21 -13.68
CA PHE A 293 -4.80 -27.39 -13.00
C PHE A 293 -3.66 -28.06 -13.77
N CYS A 294 -2.63 -28.51 -13.06
CA CYS A 294 -1.54 -29.31 -13.60
C CYS A 294 -1.71 -30.77 -13.14
N PHE A 295 -2.24 -31.62 -14.00
CA PHE A 295 -2.49 -33.02 -13.68
C PHE A 295 -1.18 -33.82 -13.65
N TYR A 296 -0.98 -34.60 -12.59
CA TYR A 296 -0.01 -35.69 -12.65
C TYR A 296 -0.47 -36.75 -13.64
N TRP A 297 0.43 -37.13 -14.54
CA TRP A 297 0.20 -38.13 -15.57
C TRP A 297 1.12 -39.32 -15.34
N TYR A 298 0.52 -40.52 -15.24
CA TYR A 298 1.24 -41.76 -14.98
C TYR A 298 1.16 -42.67 -16.21
N TRP A 299 2.26 -42.70 -16.96
CA TRP A 299 2.43 -43.50 -18.16
C TRP A 299 3.72 -44.31 -18.11
N PHE A 300 3.63 -45.61 -18.36
CA PHE A 300 4.72 -46.58 -18.19
C PHE A 300 4.88 -47.42 -19.46
N GLY A 301 5.43 -46.84 -20.54
CA GLY A 301 5.77 -47.58 -21.76
C GLY A 301 4.56 -48.25 -22.42
N GLY A 302 3.46 -47.50 -22.59
CA GLY A 302 2.20 -47.97 -23.19
C GLY A 302 1.10 -48.35 -22.19
N LYS A 303 1.39 -48.37 -20.88
CA LYS A 303 0.37 -48.55 -19.84
C LYS A 303 0.09 -47.24 -19.09
N ARG A 304 -1.18 -46.81 -19.07
CA ARG A 304 -1.66 -45.69 -18.24
C ARG A 304 -2.17 -46.19 -16.90
N LEU A 305 -1.94 -45.41 -15.86
CA LEU A 305 -2.54 -45.61 -14.54
C LEU A 305 -3.17 -44.29 -14.07
N LEU A 306 -4.30 -44.35 -13.35
CA LEU A 306 -5.01 -43.18 -12.81
C LEU A 306 -5.42 -42.14 -13.87
N GLU A 307 -5.59 -42.52 -15.14
CA GLU A 307 -5.85 -41.62 -16.26
C GLU A 307 -7.30 -41.13 -16.36
N LYS A 308 -8.24 -41.83 -15.71
CA LYS A 308 -9.66 -41.53 -15.84
C LYS A 308 -10.03 -40.09 -15.46
N PRO A 309 -9.56 -39.51 -14.33
CA PRO A 309 -9.89 -38.14 -13.97
C PRO A 309 -9.50 -37.10 -15.03
N VAL A 310 -8.31 -37.21 -15.63
CA VAL A 310 -7.87 -36.30 -16.71
C VAL A 310 -8.53 -36.64 -18.05
N ARG A 311 -8.90 -37.90 -18.28
CA ARG A 311 -9.69 -38.31 -19.44
C ARG A 311 -11.11 -37.71 -19.41
N ASN A 312 -11.71 -37.56 -18.23
CA ASN A 312 -12.99 -36.87 -18.08
C ASN A 312 -12.97 -35.46 -18.68
N TRP A 313 -11.85 -34.72 -18.55
CA TRP A 313 -11.72 -33.40 -19.17
C TRP A 313 -11.89 -33.46 -20.69
N LEU A 314 -11.23 -34.41 -21.37
CA LEU A 314 -11.39 -34.57 -22.82
C LEU A 314 -12.79 -35.03 -23.23
N ASP A 315 -13.34 -36.00 -22.49
CA ASP A 315 -14.61 -36.64 -22.86
C ASP A 315 -15.83 -35.79 -22.47
N ASN A 316 -15.68 -34.83 -21.54
CA ASN A 316 -16.73 -33.95 -21.08
C ASN A 316 -16.38 -32.46 -21.29
N PRO A 317 -16.99 -31.79 -22.29
CA PRO A 317 -16.76 -30.37 -22.54
C PRO A 317 -17.31 -29.46 -21.42
N ASP A 318 -18.24 -29.94 -20.58
CA ASP A 318 -18.78 -29.17 -19.45
C ASP A 318 -17.75 -28.95 -18.32
N LEU A 319 -16.65 -29.72 -18.31
CA LEU A 319 -15.48 -29.46 -17.46
C LEU A 319 -14.62 -28.36 -18.09
N ASP A 320 -15.19 -27.17 -18.25
CA ASP A 320 -14.55 -26.03 -18.90
C ASP A 320 -13.61 -25.29 -17.95
N PHE A 321 -12.38 -25.80 -17.83
CA PHE A 321 -11.34 -25.18 -17.02
C PHE A 321 -9.94 -25.46 -17.58
N PRO A 322 -9.02 -24.47 -17.59
CA PRO A 322 -7.70 -24.66 -18.15
C PRO A 322 -6.88 -25.74 -17.44
N PHE A 323 -6.12 -26.52 -18.22
CA PHE A 323 -5.27 -27.56 -17.65
C PHE A 323 -3.97 -27.81 -18.43
N CYS A 324 -2.96 -28.35 -17.75
CA CYS A 324 -1.74 -28.90 -18.36
C CYS A 324 -1.36 -30.21 -17.67
N ILE A 325 -0.29 -30.85 -18.16
CA ILE A 325 0.14 -32.16 -17.68
C ILE A 325 1.61 -32.12 -17.20
N CYS A 326 1.84 -32.75 -16.05
CA CYS A 326 3.15 -33.11 -15.53
C CYS A 326 3.33 -34.63 -15.58
N TRP A 327 4.22 -35.13 -16.43
CA TRP A 327 4.52 -36.56 -16.49
C TRP A 327 5.40 -36.96 -15.31
N ALA A 328 4.82 -37.74 -14.39
CA ALA A 328 5.52 -38.34 -13.26
C ALA A 328 6.35 -39.53 -13.75
N ASN A 329 7.53 -39.25 -14.29
CA ASN A 329 8.40 -40.22 -14.96
C ASN A 329 9.32 -41.00 -14.00
N GLU A 330 8.80 -41.42 -12.86
CA GLU A 330 9.54 -42.24 -11.89
C GLU A 330 9.01 -43.68 -11.86
N ASN A 331 9.85 -44.62 -11.41
CA ASN A 331 9.41 -45.98 -11.11
C ASN A 331 8.38 -45.96 -9.97
N TRP A 332 7.41 -46.87 -10.01
CA TRP A 332 6.50 -47.07 -8.87
C TRP A 332 7.07 -48.17 -7.97
N SER A 333 7.41 -47.84 -6.72
CA SER A 333 7.93 -48.78 -5.71
C SER A 333 7.01 -48.91 -4.49
N ARG A 334 7.14 -50.01 -3.72
CA ARG A 334 6.39 -50.21 -2.44
C ARG A 334 6.72 -49.21 -1.34
N ARG A 335 7.80 -48.43 -1.47
CA ARG A 335 8.07 -47.28 -0.61
C ARG A 335 7.87 -46.01 -1.43
N TRP A 336 7.17 -45.04 -0.84
CA TRP A 336 6.91 -43.70 -1.38
C TRP A 336 8.16 -42.79 -1.39
N ASP A 337 9.37 -43.35 -1.27
CA ASP A 337 10.64 -42.62 -1.13
C ASP A 337 11.52 -42.67 -2.39
N GLY A 338 11.05 -43.26 -3.49
CA GLY A 338 11.76 -43.32 -4.77
C GLY A 338 13.02 -44.20 -4.77
N LEU A 339 13.20 -45.07 -3.76
CA LEU A 339 14.33 -45.99 -3.67
C LEU A 339 13.91 -47.41 -4.14
N ASP A 340 14.61 -47.92 -5.16
CA ASP A 340 14.31 -49.10 -6.01
C ASP A 340 14.34 -50.49 -5.32
N GLN A 341 14.07 -50.62 -4.02
CA GLN A 341 14.24 -51.94 -3.36
C GLN A 341 13.03 -52.89 -3.46
N GLU A 342 11.85 -52.43 -3.89
CA GLU A 342 10.71 -53.29 -4.27
C GLU A 342 9.84 -52.62 -5.36
N LEU A 343 10.23 -52.82 -6.61
CA LEU A 343 9.61 -52.21 -7.79
C LEU A 343 8.27 -52.88 -8.16
N LEU A 344 7.21 -52.08 -8.28
CA LEU A 344 5.85 -52.50 -8.67
C LEU A 344 5.62 -52.39 -10.17
N ILE A 345 6.08 -51.29 -10.78
CA ILE A 345 6.15 -51.10 -12.24
C ILE A 345 7.33 -50.20 -12.59
N SER A 346 8.13 -50.60 -13.58
CA SER A 346 9.33 -49.88 -14.03
C SER A 346 9.00 -48.97 -15.21
N GLN A 347 9.76 -47.89 -15.34
CA GLN A 347 9.77 -47.07 -16.53
C GLN A 347 11.05 -47.33 -17.33
N ASN A 348 10.89 -47.74 -18.59
CA ASN A 348 11.98 -47.87 -19.55
C ASN A 348 11.87 -46.70 -20.53
N HIS A 349 12.99 -46.03 -20.80
CA HIS A 349 13.05 -44.88 -21.70
C HIS A 349 13.85 -45.25 -22.95
N SER A 350 13.18 -45.21 -24.11
CA SER A 350 13.79 -45.39 -25.43
C SER A 350 13.30 -44.31 -26.41
N PRO A 351 14.00 -44.08 -27.54
CA PRO A 351 13.53 -43.15 -28.56
C PRO A 351 12.13 -43.47 -29.10
N GLN A 352 11.70 -44.74 -29.06
CA GLN A 352 10.34 -45.14 -29.43
C GLN A 352 9.34 -44.75 -28.33
N ASP A 353 9.68 -44.96 -27.06
CA ASP A 353 8.83 -44.55 -25.93
C ASP A 353 8.60 -43.04 -25.92
N ASP A 354 9.60 -42.24 -26.28
CA ASP A 354 9.45 -40.79 -26.43
C ASP A 354 8.35 -40.43 -27.44
N LEU A 355 8.34 -41.12 -28.59
CA LEU A 355 7.35 -40.91 -29.65
C LEU A 355 5.96 -41.43 -29.25
N ASP A 356 5.91 -42.56 -28.56
CA ASP A 356 4.65 -43.15 -28.09
C ASP A 356 4.00 -42.27 -27.01
N PHE A 357 4.80 -41.73 -26.08
CA PHE A 357 4.34 -40.79 -25.06
C PHE A 357 3.74 -39.52 -25.69
N ILE A 358 4.48 -38.85 -26.59
CA ILE A 358 3.99 -37.59 -27.17
C ILE A 358 2.78 -37.83 -28.08
N THR A 359 2.71 -38.99 -28.75
CA THR A 359 1.54 -39.40 -29.54
C THR A 359 0.32 -39.57 -28.63
N GLU A 360 0.49 -40.22 -27.49
CA GLU A 360 -0.57 -40.43 -26.49
C GLU A 360 -1.06 -39.10 -25.89
N LEU A 361 -0.16 -38.14 -25.68
CA LEU A 361 -0.50 -36.84 -25.12
C LEU A 361 -1.17 -35.90 -26.14
N ALA A 362 -0.96 -36.13 -27.43
CA ALA A 362 -1.36 -35.22 -28.51
C ALA A 362 -2.85 -34.83 -28.54
N PRO A 363 -3.84 -35.70 -28.21
CA PRO A 363 -5.24 -35.29 -28.09
C PRO A 363 -5.44 -34.19 -27.05
N TYR A 364 -4.75 -34.27 -25.90
CA TYR A 364 -4.80 -33.27 -24.84
C TYR A 364 -4.12 -31.97 -25.27
N LEU A 365 -2.97 -32.05 -25.93
CA LEU A 365 -2.24 -30.87 -26.42
C LEU A 365 -3.03 -30.07 -27.46
N ARG A 366 -4.00 -30.69 -28.14
CA ARG A 366 -4.90 -30.04 -29.10
C ARG A 366 -6.17 -29.49 -28.48
N ASP A 367 -6.46 -29.83 -27.22
CA ASP A 367 -7.62 -29.30 -26.53
C ASP A 367 -7.51 -27.76 -26.42
N PRO A 368 -8.57 -27.00 -26.73
CA PRO A 368 -8.54 -25.54 -26.64
C PRO A 368 -8.34 -25.03 -25.20
N ARG A 369 -8.72 -25.83 -24.19
CA ARG A 369 -8.54 -25.50 -22.76
C ARG A 369 -7.13 -25.81 -22.27
N TYR A 370 -6.27 -26.44 -23.09
CA TYR A 370 -4.91 -26.76 -22.66
C TYR A 370 -4.10 -25.48 -22.45
N ILE A 371 -3.37 -25.38 -21.33
CA ILE A 371 -2.60 -24.19 -20.97
C ILE A 371 -1.44 -23.99 -21.93
N ARG A 372 -1.33 -22.76 -22.45
CA ARG A 372 -0.29 -22.35 -23.39
C ARG A 372 0.52 -21.18 -22.85
N ILE A 373 1.81 -21.18 -23.19
CA ILE A 373 2.74 -20.06 -22.98
C ILE A 373 3.20 -19.59 -24.36
N ASP A 374 2.89 -18.34 -24.71
CA ASP A 374 3.15 -17.76 -26.04
C ASP A 374 2.56 -18.63 -27.18
N GLY A 375 1.34 -19.13 -26.96
CA GLY A 375 0.64 -20.03 -27.89
C GLY A 375 1.14 -21.48 -27.93
N LYS A 376 2.21 -21.83 -27.22
CA LYS A 376 2.77 -23.20 -27.18
C LYS A 376 2.18 -24.01 -26.00
N PRO A 377 1.64 -25.23 -26.21
CA PRO A 377 1.14 -26.04 -25.10
C PRO A 377 2.24 -26.43 -24.12
N LEU A 378 1.96 -26.25 -22.83
CA LEU A 378 2.90 -26.45 -21.72
C LEU A 378 2.94 -27.91 -21.25
N ILE A 379 4.11 -28.54 -21.29
CA ILE A 379 4.34 -29.90 -20.79
C ILE A 379 5.41 -29.86 -19.70
N LEU A 380 5.12 -30.50 -18.56
CA LEU A 380 6.09 -30.70 -17.49
C LEU A 380 6.61 -32.14 -17.50
N LEU A 381 7.91 -32.32 -17.38
CA LEU A 381 8.55 -33.62 -17.10
C LEU A 381 9.08 -33.62 -15.67
N TYR A 382 8.62 -34.53 -14.81
CA TYR A 382 8.89 -34.44 -13.37
C TYR A 382 10.37 -34.57 -13.00
N ARG A 383 11.09 -35.53 -13.63
CA ARG A 383 12.49 -35.83 -13.34
C ARG A 383 13.28 -36.10 -14.63
N PRO A 384 13.72 -35.05 -15.33
CA PRO A 384 14.51 -35.17 -16.55
C PRO A 384 15.76 -36.06 -16.41
N SER A 385 16.43 -36.02 -15.26
CA SER A 385 17.65 -36.81 -14.99
C SER A 385 17.50 -38.34 -15.15
N LEU A 386 16.30 -38.88 -15.21
CA LEU A 386 16.06 -40.32 -15.46
C LEU A 386 16.08 -40.68 -16.96
N MET A 387 15.99 -39.70 -17.86
CA MET A 387 15.99 -39.96 -19.30
C MET A 387 17.43 -40.17 -19.80
N PRO A 388 17.68 -41.13 -20.72
CA PRO A 388 19.03 -41.40 -21.25
C PRO A 388 19.69 -40.20 -21.93
N ASN A 389 18.92 -39.39 -22.66
CA ASN A 389 19.36 -38.14 -23.28
C ASN A 389 18.16 -37.19 -23.47
N VAL A 390 17.94 -36.33 -22.48
CA VAL A 390 16.76 -35.43 -22.45
C VAL A 390 16.74 -34.48 -23.64
N ALA A 391 17.88 -33.91 -24.03
CA ALA A 391 17.94 -32.93 -25.13
C ALA A 391 17.47 -33.53 -26.46
N GLU A 392 17.85 -34.79 -26.74
CA GLU A 392 17.34 -35.50 -27.91
C GLU A 392 15.86 -35.87 -27.79
N THR A 393 15.39 -36.25 -26.59
CA THR A 393 13.96 -36.50 -26.33
C THR A 393 13.13 -35.23 -26.60
N SER A 394 13.58 -34.08 -26.08
CA SER A 394 12.97 -32.77 -26.33
C SER A 394 12.88 -32.47 -27.82
N ALA A 395 13.96 -32.71 -28.58
CA ALA A 395 13.98 -32.51 -30.02
C ALA A 395 12.99 -33.44 -30.74
N ARG A 396 12.92 -34.73 -30.36
CA ARG A 396 11.96 -35.70 -30.91
C ARG A 396 10.51 -35.26 -30.67
N TRP A 397 10.18 -34.81 -29.46
CA TRP A 397 8.83 -34.31 -29.15
C TRP A 397 8.45 -33.09 -29.97
N ARG A 398 9.33 -32.08 -30.05
CA ARG A 398 9.08 -30.87 -30.85
C ARG A 398 8.91 -31.20 -32.33
N ASP A 399 9.77 -32.04 -32.89
CA ASP A 399 9.71 -32.47 -34.29
C ASP A 399 8.40 -33.21 -34.60
N TRP A 400 8.01 -34.13 -33.72
CA TRP A 400 6.77 -34.88 -33.88
C TRP A 400 5.54 -33.96 -33.79
N CYS A 401 5.48 -33.06 -32.80
CA CYS A 401 4.37 -32.13 -32.61
C CYS A 401 4.20 -31.18 -33.81
N ARG A 402 5.30 -30.64 -34.35
CA ARG A 402 5.29 -29.78 -35.55
C ARG A 402 4.76 -30.53 -36.78
N LYS A 403 5.18 -31.79 -36.98
CA LYS A 403 4.76 -32.61 -38.13
C LYS A 403 3.31 -33.10 -38.04
N ASN A 404 2.74 -33.18 -36.83
CA ASN A 404 1.41 -33.75 -36.58
C ASN A 404 0.35 -32.71 -36.17
N GLY A 405 0.57 -31.43 -36.49
CA GLY A 405 -0.44 -30.38 -36.32
C GLY A 405 -0.73 -29.97 -34.87
N VAL A 406 0.18 -30.26 -33.93
CA VAL A 406 0.15 -29.68 -32.57
C VAL A 406 0.87 -28.33 -32.55
N GLY A 407 1.88 -28.16 -33.41
CA GLY A 407 2.72 -26.96 -33.46
C GLY A 407 3.96 -27.07 -32.59
N GLU A 408 4.48 -25.93 -32.13
CA GLU A 408 5.61 -25.87 -31.20
C GLU A 408 5.11 -26.03 -29.75
N ILE A 409 5.90 -26.69 -28.89
CA ILE A 409 5.54 -26.97 -27.48
C ILE A 409 6.39 -26.17 -26.50
N TYR A 410 5.93 -25.99 -25.26
CA TYR A 410 6.69 -25.35 -24.19
C TYR A 410 7.06 -26.41 -23.15
N LEU A 411 8.34 -26.67 -22.94
CA LEU A 411 8.84 -27.72 -22.05
C LEU A 411 9.36 -27.11 -20.75
N ALA A 412 8.91 -27.65 -19.62
CA ALA A 412 9.39 -27.29 -18.31
C ALA A 412 9.59 -28.51 -17.40
N TYR A 413 10.27 -28.32 -16.27
CA TYR A 413 10.39 -29.36 -15.26
C TYR A 413 10.29 -28.77 -13.85
N PRO A 414 9.65 -29.47 -12.89
CA PRO A 414 9.67 -29.07 -11.50
C PRO A 414 11.02 -29.41 -10.88
N GLN A 415 11.60 -28.45 -10.16
CA GLN A 415 12.81 -28.62 -9.38
C GLN A 415 12.49 -29.38 -8.09
N SER A 416 12.15 -30.67 -8.22
CA SER A 416 11.79 -31.55 -7.10
C SER A 416 13.01 -32.28 -6.53
N PHE A 417 13.97 -32.66 -7.38
CA PHE A 417 15.21 -33.37 -7.01
C PHE A 417 16.48 -32.73 -7.56
N GLU A 418 16.34 -31.85 -8.54
CA GLU A 418 17.45 -31.32 -9.32
C GLU A 418 17.27 -29.82 -9.62
N THR A 419 18.38 -29.08 -9.63
CA THR A 419 18.43 -27.63 -9.94
C THR A 419 19.43 -27.38 -11.07
N VAL A 420 19.22 -28.03 -12.20
CA VAL A 420 20.01 -27.89 -13.44
C VAL A 420 19.44 -26.75 -14.29
N ASP A 421 20.25 -26.16 -15.17
CA ASP A 421 19.72 -25.18 -16.13
C ASP A 421 18.79 -25.90 -17.14
N PRO A 422 17.53 -25.45 -17.35
CA PRO A 422 16.64 -26.09 -18.31
C PRO A 422 17.19 -26.14 -19.74
N ALA A 423 18.09 -25.23 -20.12
CA ALA A 423 18.74 -25.24 -21.43
C ALA A 423 19.56 -26.52 -21.67
N ASP A 424 20.16 -27.11 -20.62
CA ASP A 424 20.93 -28.36 -20.71
C ASP A 424 20.04 -29.56 -21.10
N TYR A 425 18.73 -29.44 -20.83
CA TYR A 425 17.71 -30.43 -21.20
C TYR A 425 16.99 -30.09 -22.52
N GLY A 426 17.30 -28.96 -23.15
CA GLY A 426 16.53 -28.43 -24.28
C GLY A 426 15.12 -27.97 -23.89
N PHE A 427 14.92 -27.63 -22.61
CA PHE A 427 13.66 -27.13 -22.06
C PHE A 427 13.64 -25.59 -22.07
N ASP A 428 12.44 -25.01 -22.00
CA ASP A 428 12.24 -23.56 -22.03
C ASP A 428 12.32 -22.93 -20.63
N ALA A 429 11.94 -23.67 -19.58
CA ALA A 429 11.91 -23.18 -18.20
C ALA A 429 12.06 -24.28 -17.15
N ALA A 430 12.29 -23.86 -15.92
CA ALA A 430 12.11 -24.67 -14.72
C ALA A 430 10.95 -24.13 -13.87
N VAL A 431 10.42 -24.95 -12.96
CA VAL A 431 9.34 -24.61 -12.02
C VAL A 431 9.85 -24.87 -10.61
N GLU A 432 9.80 -23.90 -9.70
CA GLU A 432 10.10 -24.15 -8.28
C GLU A 432 9.13 -25.21 -7.72
N PHE A 433 9.58 -26.08 -6.82
CA PHE A 433 8.72 -27.13 -6.27
C PHE A 433 8.85 -27.26 -4.74
N PRO A 434 8.40 -26.25 -3.97
CA PRO A 434 8.42 -26.32 -2.51
C PRO A 434 7.53 -27.50 -2.01
N PRO A 435 7.91 -28.13 -0.88
CA PRO A 435 9.01 -27.77 0.03
C PRO A 435 10.40 -28.30 -0.40
N ASN A 436 10.56 -28.83 -1.61
CA ASN A 436 11.85 -29.40 -2.01
C ASN A 436 12.91 -28.31 -2.29
N ASN A 437 14.18 -28.72 -2.34
CA ASN A 437 15.33 -27.89 -2.70
C ASN A 437 15.65 -26.70 -1.76
N TYR A 438 15.21 -26.79 -0.50
CA TYR A 438 15.60 -25.88 0.56
C TYR A 438 15.66 -26.58 1.91
N ALA A 439 16.59 -26.15 2.77
CA ALA A 439 16.77 -26.70 4.12
C ALA A 439 16.18 -25.73 5.16
N PRO A 440 14.89 -25.87 5.53
CA PRO A 440 14.28 -25.07 6.59
C PRO A 440 14.80 -25.44 7.98
N ASP A 441 14.50 -24.59 8.96
CA ASP A 441 14.94 -24.79 10.35
C ASP A 441 14.29 -26.04 10.97
N ASN A 442 15.11 -26.89 11.60
CA ASN A 442 14.64 -28.09 12.30
C ASN A 442 14.13 -27.73 13.71
N LEU A 443 12.88 -28.09 13.98
CA LEU A 443 12.17 -27.85 15.24
C LEU A 443 11.97 -29.11 16.10
N THR A 444 12.33 -30.30 15.64
CA THR A 444 11.96 -31.59 16.27
C THR A 444 12.21 -31.60 17.79
N ASP A 445 13.42 -31.25 18.22
CA ASP A 445 13.82 -31.30 19.64
C ASP A 445 13.20 -30.18 20.51
N ARG A 446 12.42 -29.28 19.89
CA ARG A 446 11.85 -28.08 20.53
C ARG A 446 10.33 -28.12 20.62
N VAL A 447 9.69 -29.16 20.08
CA VAL A 447 8.23 -29.33 20.09
C VAL A 447 7.77 -29.96 21.40
N PRO A 448 6.94 -29.28 22.21
CA PRO A 448 6.44 -29.83 23.46
C PRO A 448 5.42 -30.95 23.20
N GLY A 449 5.47 -32.01 24.01
CA GLY A 449 4.50 -33.11 23.93
C GLY A 449 4.64 -34.01 22.70
N LEU A 450 5.80 -34.02 22.05
CA LEU A 450 6.10 -34.92 20.94
C LEU A 450 5.99 -36.39 21.36
N SER A 451 5.28 -37.17 20.55
CA SER A 451 5.10 -38.62 20.75
C SER A 451 6.46 -39.31 20.91
N PRO A 452 6.66 -40.14 21.95
CA PRO A 452 7.89 -40.91 22.12
C PRO A 452 8.20 -41.87 20.96
N GLU A 453 7.18 -42.22 20.16
CA GLU A 453 7.32 -43.12 19.02
C GLU A 453 7.68 -42.37 17.72
N PHE A 454 7.73 -41.04 17.72
CA PHE A 454 8.03 -40.24 16.53
C PHE A 454 9.52 -40.33 16.16
N GLU A 455 9.79 -40.89 14.98
CA GLU A 455 11.13 -41.05 14.37
C GLU A 455 11.33 -40.08 13.18
N GLY A 456 10.37 -39.20 12.94
CA GLY A 456 10.36 -38.25 11.84
C GLY A 456 11.11 -36.95 12.11
N ILE A 457 10.85 -35.94 11.28
CA ILE A 457 11.46 -34.61 11.40
C ILE A 457 10.39 -33.52 11.34
N ILE A 458 10.55 -32.46 12.14
CA ILE A 458 9.67 -31.31 12.16
C ILE A 458 10.47 -30.10 11.71
N TYR A 459 10.00 -29.40 10.69
CA TYR A 459 10.59 -28.17 10.16
C TYR A 459 9.71 -26.96 10.44
N ASP A 460 10.29 -25.77 10.45
CA ASP A 460 9.54 -24.51 10.47
C ASP A 460 9.14 -24.11 9.04
N TRP A 461 7.84 -24.13 8.74
CA TRP A 461 7.32 -23.73 7.44
C TRP A 461 7.62 -22.25 7.13
N ARG A 462 7.72 -21.40 8.15
CA ARG A 462 7.91 -19.94 8.00
C ARG A 462 9.23 -19.56 7.33
N SER A 463 10.21 -20.45 7.33
CA SER A 463 11.47 -20.24 6.60
C SER A 463 11.24 -19.99 5.10
N TYR A 464 10.15 -20.49 4.50
CA TYR A 464 9.80 -20.19 3.10
C TYR A 464 9.34 -18.75 2.89
N VAL A 465 8.59 -18.21 3.84
CA VAL A 465 8.11 -16.82 3.82
C VAL A 465 9.31 -15.88 3.92
N GLU A 466 10.25 -16.17 4.81
CA GLU A 466 11.48 -15.40 4.96
C GLU A 466 12.33 -15.45 3.70
N ARG A 467 12.52 -16.64 3.10
CA ARG A 467 13.21 -16.81 1.82
C ARG A 467 12.55 -16.01 0.69
N SER A 468 11.22 -15.99 0.64
CA SER A 468 10.48 -15.30 -0.43
C SER A 468 10.70 -13.78 -0.46
N ARG A 469 11.14 -13.19 0.65
CA ARG A 469 11.51 -11.76 0.70
C ARG A 469 12.73 -11.44 -0.15
N ASN A 470 13.59 -12.43 -0.41
CA ASN A 470 14.80 -12.31 -1.21
C ASN A 470 14.98 -13.56 -2.09
N TYR A 471 14.18 -13.68 -3.16
CA TYR A 471 14.29 -14.80 -4.08
C TYR A 471 15.69 -14.88 -4.74
N PRO A 472 16.32 -16.07 -4.78
CA PRO A 472 17.50 -16.29 -5.61
C PRO A 472 17.15 -16.10 -7.09
N MET A 473 18.11 -15.54 -7.84
CA MET A 473 17.99 -15.26 -9.27
C MET A 473 18.88 -16.23 -10.08
N PRO A 474 18.29 -17.22 -10.76
CA PRO A 474 19.01 -17.95 -11.80
C PRO A 474 19.05 -17.14 -13.11
N ASP A 475 19.99 -17.48 -13.99
CA ASP A 475 20.13 -16.87 -15.33
C ASP A 475 19.14 -17.44 -16.37
N TYR A 476 18.26 -18.35 -15.97
CA TYR A 476 17.23 -18.99 -16.81
C TYR A 476 15.80 -18.69 -16.33
N LYS A 477 14.79 -19.03 -17.15
CA LYS A 477 13.38 -18.84 -16.79
C LYS A 477 12.97 -19.82 -15.69
N LEU A 478 12.61 -19.28 -14.53
CA LEU A 478 12.10 -20.03 -13.39
C LEU A 478 10.69 -19.54 -13.03
N PHE A 479 9.67 -20.38 -13.23
CA PHE A 479 8.33 -20.12 -12.72
C PHE A 479 8.33 -20.31 -11.20
N ARG A 480 7.80 -19.31 -10.49
CA ARG A 480 7.71 -19.36 -9.02
C ARG A 480 6.64 -20.35 -8.59
N SER A 481 6.82 -20.90 -7.40
CA SER A 481 5.82 -21.77 -6.80
C SER A 481 5.69 -21.52 -5.30
N VAL A 482 4.49 -21.75 -4.78
CA VAL A 482 4.17 -21.70 -3.35
C VAL A 482 3.52 -23.00 -2.89
N CYS A 483 3.48 -23.23 -1.58
CA CYS A 483 2.84 -24.39 -0.96
C CYS A 483 2.13 -23.96 0.33
N PRO A 484 0.83 -24.26 0.53
CA PRO A 484 0.09 -23.80 1.71
C PRO A 484 0.59 -24.45 3.00
N SER A 485 0.95 -25.73 2.96
CA SER A 485 1.44 -26.52 4.10
C SER A 485 2.03 -27.86 3.60
N TRP A 486 2.76 -28.57 4.46
CA TRP A 486 3.28 -29.90 4.13
C TRP A 486 3.41 -30.80 5.36
N ASP A 487 2.83 -31.99 5.28
CA ASP A 487 2.85 -33.02 6.29
C ASP A 487 2.49 -34.40 5.71
N ASN A 488 3.47 -35.29 5.57
CA ASN A 488 3.25 -36.64 5.04
C ASN A 488 3.09 -37.73 6.11
N THR A 489 2.71 -37.37 7.33
CA THR A 489 2.45 -38.35 8.40
C THR A 489 1.25 -39.25 8.13
N ALA A 490 0.29 -38.86 7.31
CA ALA A 490 -0.77 -39.77 6.85
C ALA A 490 -0.21 -40.97 6.05
N ARG A 491 0.83 -40.76 5.23
CA ARG A 491 1.52 -41.83 4.47
C ARG A 491 2.57 -42.55 5.31
N ARG A 492 3.36 -41.83 6.11
CA ARG A 492 4.58 -42.34 6.79
C ARG A 492 4.44 -42.57 8.29
N LYS A 493 3.29 -42.24 8.87
CA LYS A 493 2.98 -42.34 10.30
C LYS A 493 4.05 -41.62 11.13
N ASN A 494 4.64 -42.30 12.10
CA ASN A 494 5.67 -41.78 12.98
C ASN A 494 7.01 -41.44 12.30
N LYS A 495 7.19 -41.76 11.02
CA LYS A 495 8.41 -41.48 10.22
C LYS A 495 8.21 -40.33 9.22
N GLY A 496 7.13 -39.57 9.35
CA GLY A 496 6.81 -38.45 8.46
C GLY A 496 7.68 -37.21 8.68
N ALA A 497 7.65 -36.30 7.72
CA ALA A 497 8.16 -34.95 7.83
C ALA A 497 6.98 -33.98 7.99
N ILE A 498 7.02 -33.14 9.03
CA ILE A 498 5.96 -32.18 9.38
C ILE A 498 6.53 -30.76 9.21
N PHE A 499 5.86 -29.89 8.46
CA PHE A 499 6.22 -28.48 8.35
C PHE A 499 5.26 -27.66 9.21
N ALA A 500 5.67 -27.39 10.45
CA ALA A 500 4.85 -26.70 11.44
C ALA A 500 4.78 -25.19 11.19
N ASN A 501 3.78 -24.54 11.81
CA ASN A 501 3.54 -23.09 11.78
C ASN A 501 3.06 -22.49 10.44
N SER A 502 2.60 -23.31 9.48
CA SER A 502 1.90 -22.81 8.29
C SER A 502 0.58 -22.14 8.67
N ASN A 503 0.27 -20.99 8.05
CA ASN A 503 -1.01 -20.30 8.23
C ASN A 503 -1.39 -19.47 6.98
N PRO A 504 -2.69 -19.18 6.77
CA PRO A 504 -3.15 -18.44 5.59
C PRO A 504 -2.56 -17.04 5.42
N ALA A 505 -2.33 -16.30 6.51
CA ALA A 505 -1.83 -14.92 6.45
C ALA A 505 -0.38 -14.87 5.94
N GLU A 506 0.49 -15.75 6.44
CA GLU A 506 1.87 -15.83 5.97
C GLU A 506 1.98 -16.50 4.60
N TYR A 507 1.09 -17.44 4.27
CA TYR A 507 0.93 -17.96 2.90
C TYR A 507 0.58 -16.86 1.91
N ARG A 508 -0.35 -15.97 2.25
CA ARG A 508 -0.67 -14.79 1.43
C ARG A 508 0.58 -13.95 1.16
N ILE A 509 1.37 -13.64 2.20
CA ILE A 509 2.60 -12.84 2.05
C ILE A 509 3.58 -13.53 1.09
N TRP A 510 3.77 -14.84 1.22
CA TRP A 510 4.63 -15.59 0.31
C TRP A 510 4.11 -15.51 -1.14
N LEU A 511 2.81 -15.69 -1.33
CA LEU A 511 2.21 -15.60 -2.66
C LEU A 511 2.26 -14.18 -3.24
N GLU A 512 2.04 -13.13 -2.45
CA GLU A 512 2.21 -11.74 -2.87
C GLU A 512 3.66 -11.45 -3.34
N ASN A 513 4.65 -12.02 -2.64
CA ASN A 513 6.05 -11.94 -3.05
C ASN A 513 6.27 -12.69 -4.38
N ALA A 514 5.69 -13.88 -4.53
CA ALA A 514 5.76 -14.65 -5.78
C ALA A 514 5.10 -13.91 -6.95
N VAL A 515 3.94 -13.26 -6.74
CA VAL A 515 3.24 -12.41 -7.72
C VAL A 515 4.11 -11.23 -8.13
N THR A 516 4.60 -10.47 -7.16
CA THR A 516 5.47 -9.31 -7.40
C THR A 516 6.69 -9.71 -8.23
N ARG A 517 7.30 -10.84 -7.87
CA ARG A 517 8.48 -11.35 -8.56
C ARG A 517 8.17 -11.84 -9.96
N THR A 518 7.09 -12.58 -10.13
CA THR A 518 6.64 -13.11 -11.43
C THR A 518 6.34 -11.98 -12.41
N LEU A 519 5.71 -10.90 -11.95
CA LEU A 519 5.46 -9.72 -12.77
C LEU A 519 6.75 -9.02 -13.22
N ALA A 520 7.80 -9.04 -12.38
CA ALA A 520 9.09 -8.46 -12.72
C ALA A 520 9.88 -9.37 -13.70
N ASP A 521 9.72 -10.69 -13.59
CA ASP A 521 10.48 -11.68 -14.38
C ASP A 521 9.80 -12.06 -15.71
N ALA A 522 8.50 -11.80 -15.86
CA ALA A 522 7.75 -12.19 -17.05
C ALA A 522 8.07 -11.27 -18.25
N ARG A 523 8.49 -11.88 -19.36
CA ARG A 523 8.75 -11.17 -20.63
C ARG A 523 7.47 -10.96 -21.42
N THR A 524 6.52 -11.88 -21.30
CA THR A 524 5.21 -11.81 -21.95
C THR A 524 4.09 -11.97 -20.90
N PRO A 525 2.85 -11.54 -21.22
CA PRO A 525 1.71 -11.76 -20.33
C PRO A 525 1.47 -13.25 -20.03
N ASP A 526 1.67 -14.13 -21.01
CA ASP A 526 1.45 -15.57 -20.87
C ASP A 526 2.39 -16.23 -19.86
N GLU A 527 3.60 -15.69 -19.71
CA GLU A 527 4.61 -16.12 -18.74
C GLU A 527 4.31 -15.71 -17.28
N ARG A 528 3.23 -14.96 -17.01
CA ARG A 528 2.84 -14.55 -15.65
C ARG A 528 2.17 -15.71 -14.90
N VAL A 529 2.90 -16.80 -14.73
CA VAL A 529 2.43 -18.06 -14.16
C VAL A 529 3.13 -18.34 -12.84
N ILE A 530 2.35 -18.79 -11.86
CA ILE A 530 2.83 -19.25 -10.56
C ILE A 530 2.22 -20.61 -10.30
N PHE A 531 3.03 -21.58 -9.90
CA PHE A 531 2.54 -22.89 -9.50
C PHE A 531 2.16 -22.92 -8.03
N VAL A 532 1.19 -23.76 -7.68
CA VAL A 532 0.84 -24.05 -6.29
C VAL A 532 0.89 -25.55 -6.08
N ASN A 533 1.70 -25.97 -5.10
CA ASN A 533 1.78 -27.34 -4.63
C ASN A 533 0.98 -27.48 -3.32
N ALA A 534 -0.28 -27.90 -3.31
CA ALA A 534 -1.08 -28.40 -4.42
C ALA A 534 -2.57 -28.02 -4.27
N TRP A 535 -3.41 -28.43 -5.23
CA TRP A 535 -4.87 -28.38 -5.08
C TRP A 535 -5.34 -29.36 -4.00
N ASN A 536 -4.99 -30.64 -4.14
CA ASN A 536 -5.60 -31.75 -3.40
C ASN A 536 -4.62 -32.86 -2.94
N GLU A 537 -3.39 -32.54 -2.53
CA GLU A 537 -2.47 -33.55 -1.93
C GLU A 537 -2.73 -33.76 -0.43
N TRP A 538 -3.89 -34.35 -0.11
CA TRP A 538 -4.38 -34.50 1.27
C TRP A 538 -3.49 -35.37 2.16
N ALA A 539 -2.91 -36.46 1.67
CA ALA A 539 -2.05 -37.32 2.51
C ALA A 539 -0.63 -36.74 2.73
N GLU A 540 -0.33 -35.60 2.09
CA GLU A 540 0.85 -34.77 2.34
C GLU A 540 0.49 -33.43 2.97
N GLY A 541 -0.76 -33.24 3.40
CA GLY A 541 -1.23 -32.01 4.04
C GLY A 541 -1.04 -30.76 3.17
N ALA A 542 -0.85 -30.92 1.85
CA ALA A 542 -0.55 -29.85 0.90
C ALA A 542 -1.74 -29.62 -0.02
N HIS A 543 -2.80 -28.98 0.50
CA HIS A 543 -4.04 -28.75 -0.24
C HIS A 543 -4.51 -27.30 -0.12
N LEU A 544 -5.00 -26.75 -1.23
CA LEU A 544 -5.81 -25.53 -1.26
C LEU A 544 -7.28 -25.83 -1.03
N GLU A 545 -7.72 -27.07 -1.26
CA GLU A 545 -9.10 -27.45 -0.96
C GLU A 545 -9.47 -27.14 0.49
N PRO A 546 -10.68 -26.63 0.73
CA PRO A 546 -11.09 -26.15 2.05
C PRO A 546 -11.24 -27.29 3.05
N ASP A 547 -10.72 -27.09 4.26
CA ASP A 547 -10.79 -28.06 5.37
C ASP A 547 -11.64 -27.55 6.54
N THR A 548 -11.90 -28.42 7.52
CA THR A 548 -12.71 -28.09 8.70
C THR A 548 -12.02 -27.11 9.66
N LYS A 549 -10.70 -26.91 9.56
CA LYS A 549 -9.92 -26.05 10.47
C LYS A 549 -9.91 -24.59 10.01
N TYR A 550 -9.55 -24.36 8.75
CA TYR A 550 -9.38 -23.04 8.16
C TYR A 550 -10.53 -22.65 7.23
N GLY A 551 -11.43 -23.59 6.88
CA GLY A 551 -12.47 -23.34 5.89
C GLY A 551 -11.85 -22.94 4.56
N TYR A 552 -12.24 -21.77 4.05
CA TYR A 552 -11.80 -21.24 2.76
C TYR A 552 -10.60 -20.27 2.86
N ALA A 553 -9.92 -20.20 4.00
CA ALA A 553 -8.93 -19.16 4.26
C ALA A 553 -7.72 -19.18 3.31
N TYR A 554 -7.20 -20.34 2.93
CA TYR A 554 -6.09 -20.44 1.95
C TYR A 554 -6.52 -20.02 0.55
N LEU A 555 -7.78 -20.29 0.17
CA LEU A 555 -8.36 -19.84 -1.09
C LEU A 555 -8.57 -18.32 -1.09
N GLU A 556 -9.08 -17.73 -0.01
CA GLU A 556 -9.15 -16.26 0.14
C GLU A 556 -7.78 -15.61 0.10
N ALA A 557 -6.80 -16.18 0.80
CA ALA A 557 -5.42 -15.71 0.77
C ALA A 557 -4.85 -15.74 -0.66
N SER A 558 -5.13 -16.80 -1.41
CA SER A 558 -4.75 -16.93 -2.82
C SER A 558 -5.34 -15.81 -3.66
N ARG A 559 -6.65 -15.64 -3.56
CA ARG A 559 -7.40 -14.60 -4.25
C ARG A 559 -6.91 -13.19 -3.90
N ALA A 560 -6.69 -12.90 -2.62
CA ALA A 560 -6.29 -11.57 -2.17
C ALA A 560 -4.90 -11.20 -2.70
N ALA A 561 -3.98 -12.16 -2.80
CA ALA A 561 -2.66 -11.95 -3.39
C ALA A 561 -2.71 -11.66 -4.90
N LEU A 562 -3.71 -12.19 -5.61
CA LEU A 562 -3.92 -11.98 -7.05
C LEU A 562 -4.59 -10.66 -7.39
N ASN A 563 -5.24 -10.02 -6.42
CA ASN A 563 -6.07 -8.86 -6.66
C ASN A 563 -5.21 -7.64 -7.07
N PRO A 564 -5.58 -6.86 -8.10
CA PRO A 564 -5.30 -5.43 -8.11
C PRO A 564 -5.86 -4.84 -6.81
N VAL A 565 -5.03 -4.76 -5.76
CA VAL A 565 -5.44 -4.21 -4.47
C VAL A 565 -6.13 -2.87 -4.73
N GLU A 566 -7.36 -2.82 -4.24
CA GLU A 566 -8.20 -1.67 -4.00
C GLU A 566 -7.36 -0.45 -3.56
N VAL A 567 -7.89 0.74 -3.81
CA VAL A 567 -7.39 1.97 -3.19
C VAL A 567 -7.00 1.67 -1.73
N PRO A 568 -5.76 1.94 -1.30
CA PRO A 568 -5.33 1.63 0.06
C PRO A 568 -6.30 2.31 1.02
N ARG A 569 -7.10 1.56 1.78
CA ARG A 569 -8.11 2.16 2.68
C ARG A 569 -7.49 2.70 3.97
N MET A 570 -6.20 2.46 4.18
CA MET A 570 -5.47 2.93 5.35
C MET A 570 -4.10 3.50 4.96
N VAL A 571 -3.66 4.55 5.64
CA VAL A 571 -2.36 5.19 5.42
C VAL A 571 -1.64 5.42 6.75
N THR A 572 -0.36 5.08 6.78
CA THR A 572 0.52 5.40 7.92
C THR A 572 1.28 6.67 7.60
N LEU A 573 1.19 7.67 8.48
CA LEU A 573 1.96 8.90 8.42
C LEU A 573 3.01 8.90 9.53
N VAL A 574 4.22 9.37 9.26
CA VAL A 574 5.31 9.35 10.23
C VAL A 574 5.87 10.75 10.44
N GLY A 575 6.01 11.14 11.70
CA GLY A 575 6.58 12.42 12.11
C GLY A 575 7.64 12.28 13.20
N HIS A 576 8.55 13.26 13.29
CA HIS A 576 9.66 13.21 14.25
C HIS A 576 9.26 13.64 15.67
N ASP A 577 8.36 14.62 15.82
CA ASP A 577 7.76 15.03 17.09
C ASP A 577 6.37 15.67 16.89
N ALA A 578 5.73 16.10 17.98
CA ALA A 578 4.44 16.80 17.94
C ALA A 578 4.49 18.24 18.49
N HIS A 579 5.58 18.98 18.23
CA HIS A 579 5.67 20.41 18.53
C HIS A 579 5.11 21.27 17.39
N PRO A 580 4.54 22.46 17.67
CA PRO A 580 3.80 23.26 16.67
C PRO A 580 4.69 24.02 15.68
N HIS A 581 5.39 23.28 14.81
CA HIS A 581 6.19 23.82 13.70
C HIS A 581 5.60 23.44 12.33
N GLY A 582 6.14 24.04 11.26
CA GLY A 582 5.57 23.91 9.91
C GLY A 582 5.41 22.46 9.41
N ALA A 583 6.40 21.60 9.65
CA ALA A 583 6.32 20.20 9.22
C ALA A 583 5.23 19.40 9.96
N GLN A 584 5.00 19.69 11.23
CA GLN A 584 3.98 19.07 12.07
C GLN A 584 2.58 19.55 11.68
N ILE A 585 2.45 20.82 11.31
CA ILE A 585 1.23 21.35 10.71
C ILE A 585 0.94 20.67 9.35
N LEU A 586 1.96 20.44 8.52
CA LEU A 586 1.78 19.67 7.28
C LEU A 586 1.31 18.23 7.58
N LEU A 587 1.92 17.55 8.56
CA LEU A 587 1.51 16.20 8.98
C LEU A 587 0.06 16.16 9.45
N LEU A 588 -0.39 17.16 10.21
CA LEU A 588 -1.77 17.29 10.67
C LEU A 588 -2.73 17.41 9.49
N ASN A 589 -2.39 18.23 8.49
CA ASN A 589 -3.24 18.44 7.33
C ASN A 589 -3.24 17.25 6.38
N LEU A 590 -2.13 16.52 6.24
CA LEU A 590 -2.11 15.22 5.57
C LEU A 590 -3.11 14.27 6.23
N ALA A 591 -3.08 14.15 7.56
CA ALA A 591 -3.97 13.27 8.30
C ALA A 591 -5.44 13.67 8.15
N ARG A 592 -5.74 14.96 8.30
CA ARG A 592 -7.09 15.51 8.10
C ARG A 592 -7.60 15.23 6.69
N ASN A 593 -6.80 15.53 5.66
CA ASN A 593 -7.21 15.34 4.28
C ASN A 593 -7.45 13.86 3.95
N TYR A 594 -6.57 12.94 4.35
CA TYR A 594 -6.82 11.52 4.16
C TYR A 594 -8.08 11.04 4.90
N ALA A 595 -8.28 11.44 6.16
CA ALA A 595 -9.47 11.06 6.92
C ALA A 595 -10.78 11.56 6.25
N GLN A 596 -10.79 12.79 5.75
CA GLN A 596 -11.92 13.37 5.01
C GLN A 596 -12.18 12.68 3.66
N ASN A 597 -11.17 12.04 3.07
CA ASN A 597 -11.28 11.29 1.82
C ASN A 597 -11.53 9.78 2.05
N GLY A 598 -12.00 9.40 3.25
CA GLY A 598 -12.42 8.02 3.56
C GLY A 598 -11.28 7.07 3.96
N PHE A 599 -10.06 7.57 4.11
CA PHE A 599 -8.92 6.74 4.55
C PHE A 599 -8.87 6.66 6.08
N LYS A 600 -8.58 5.48 6.62
CA LYS A 600 -8.17 5.38 8.04
C LYS A 600 -6.70 5.78 8.17
N VAL A 601 -6.39 6.63 9.14
CA VAL A 601 -5.05 7.17 9.30
C VAL A 601 -4.42 6.67 10.60
N THR A 602 -3.17 6.24 10.53
CA THR A 602 -2.32 6.00 11.69
C THR A 602 -1.14 6.97 11.65
N ILE A 603 -0.90 7.72 12.72
CA ILE A 603 0.30 8.56 12.87
C ILE A 603 1.27 7.85 13.80
N VAL A 604 2.50 7.63 13.32
CA VAL A 604 3.63 7.17 14.12
C VAL A 604 4.57 8.34 14.39
N LEU A 605 4.74 8.69 15.66
CA LEU A 605 5.64 9.74 16.12
C LEU A 605 6.88 9.15 16.75
N LEU A 606 8.04 9.72 16.44
CA LEU A 606 9.31 9.32 17.06
C LEU A 606 9.47 9.91 18.47
N GLN A 607 8.74 10.99 18.76
CA GLN A 607 8.67 11.64 20.08
C GLN A 607 7.30 12.31 20.27
N GLY A 608 6.83 12.42 21.52
CA GLY A 608 5.58 13.12 21.85
C GLY A 608 5.64 14.64 21.63
N GLY A 609 4.59 15.36 22.08
CA GLY A 609 4.50 16.82 22.00
C GLY A 609 3.10 17.39 22.18
N GLN A 610 2.94 18.70 22.03
CA GLN A 610 1.69 19.43 22.28
C GLN A 610 0.56 19.09 21.29
N MET A 611 0.89 18.67 20.07
CA MET A 611 -0.07 18.39 19.00
C MET A 611 -0.62 16.95 19.00
N VAL A 612 -0.20 16.08 19.93
CA VAL A 612 -0.67 14.67 19.97
C VAL A 612 -2.20 14.59 20.01
N THR A 613 -2.86 15.43 20.82
CA THR A 613 -4.32 15.47 20.91
C THR A 613 -4.98 15.96 19.62
N GLN A 614 -4.33 16.86 18.87
CA GLN A 614 -4.84 17.35 17.59
C GLN A 614 -4.73 16.26 16.51
N TYR A 615 -3.61 15.52 16.49
CA TYR A 615 -3.46 14.36 15.62
C TYR A 615 -4.51 13.27 15.91
N ALA A 616 -4.80 13.03 17.19
CA ALA A 616 -5.77 12.02 17.63
C ALA A 616 -7.22 12.30 17.17
N GLN A 617 -7.53 13.52 16.71
CA GLN A 617 -8.84 13.85 16.13
C GLN A 617 -9.05 13.19 14.77
N TYR A 618 -7.98 12.91 14.02
CA TYR A 618 -8.03 12.43 12.64
C TYR A 618 -7.34 11.08 12.44
N ALA A 619 -6.55 10.62 13.40
CA ALA A 619 -5.74 9.42 13.26
C ALA A 619 -5.58 8.66 14.59
N GLN A 620 -5.31 7.36 14.49
CA GLN A 620 -4.72 6.62 15.61
C GLN A 620 -3.26 7.08 15.79
N VAL A 621 -2.90 7.62 16.95
CA VAL A 621 -1.54 8.11 17.20
C VAL A 621 -0.75 7.11 18.05
N VAL A 622 0.48 6.82 17.61
CA VAL A 622 1.44 5.95 18.29
C VAL A 622 2.73 6.74 18.48
N VAL A 623 3.27 6.74 19.71
CA VAL A 623 4.54 7.41 20.03
C VAL A 623 5.58 6.35 20.39
N LEU A 624 6.74 6.39 19.73
CA LEU A 624 7.80 5.38 19.87
C LEU A 624 8.90 5.75 20.89
N ASP A 625 8.74 6.84 21.64
CA ASP A 625 9.73 7.28 22.66
C ASP A 625 9.67 6.46 23.96
N ASP A 626 8.77 5.49 24.05
CA ASP A 626 8.68 4.54 25.16
C ASP A 626 9.87 3.54 25.12
N PRO A 627 10.70 3.44 26.19
CA PRO A 627 11.76 2.44 26.28
C PRO A 627 11.28 1.00 26.08
N ALA A 628 10.02 0.68 26.40
CA ALA A 628 9.41 -0.63 26.15
C ALA A 628 9.27 -0.95 24.66
N LEU A 629 9.25 0.06 23.80
CA LEU A 629 9.10 -0.05 22.35
C LEU A 629 10.45 -0.01 21.60
N ALA A 630 11.60 -0.06 22.27
CA ALA A 630 12.90 -0.02 21.60
C ALA A 630 13.19 -1.27 20.72
N GLY A 631 13.92 -1.06 19.62
CA GLY A 631 14.45 -2.15 18.76
C GLY A 631 13.37 -3.02 18.15
N GLU A 632 13.47 -4.34 18.34
CA GLU A 632 12.54 -5.34 17.78
C GLU A 632 11.07 -5.10 18.18
N ASN A 633 10.82 -4.50 19.34
CA ASN A 633 9.46 -4.21 19.79
C ASN A 633 8.79 -3.12 18.93
N SER A 634 9.55 -2.12 18.45
CA SER A 634 9.05 -1.15 17.46
C SER A 634 8.69 -1.84 16.16
N ILE A 635 9.55 -2.74 15.67
CA ILE A 635 9.30 -3.47 14.42
C ILE A 635 8.05 -4.36 14.54
N ARG A 636 7.88 -5.07 15.67
CA ARG A 636 6.67 -5.86 15.95
C ARG A 636 5.42 -5.00 16.00
N LEU A 637 5.48 -3.84 16.64
CA LEU A 637 4.37 -2.89 16.66
C LEU A 637 4.05 -2.39 15.25
N LEU A 638 5.05 -1.98 14.49
CA LEU A 638 4.88 -1.54 13.10
C LEU A 638 4.29 -2.65 12.22
N ARG A 639 4.72 -3.90 12.38
CA ARG A 639 4.11 -5.08 11.71
C ARG A 639 2.66 -5.29 12.12
N ARG A 640 2.30 -5.06 13.39
CA ARG A 640 0.91 -5.15 13.87
C ARG A 640 0.03 -4.03 13.31
N LEU A 641 0.57 -2.81 13.21
CA LEU A 641 -0.12 -1.67 12.62
C LEU A 641 -0.25 -1.81 11.09
N ARG A 642 0.67 -2.55 10.46
CA ARG A 642 0.64 -2.87 9.02
C ARG A 642 -0.42 -3.93 8.74
N THR A 643 -1.67 -3.50 8.62
CA THR A 643 -2.76 -4.34 8.11
C THR A 643 -2.63 -4.54 6.60
N GLU A 644 -3.49 -5.37 6.02
CA GLU A 644 -3.56 -5.61 4.57
C GLU A 644 -3.85 -4.32 3.77
N ASP A 645 -4.49 -3.34 4.40
CA ASP A 645 -4.84 -2.04 3.80
C ASP A 645 -3.83 -0.92 4.13
N ALA A 646 -3.07 -1.03 5.21
CA ALA A 646 -2.09 -0.04 5.68
C ALA A 646 -0.66 -0.37 5.18
N GLN A 647 -0.51 -0.62 3.88
CA GLN A 647 0.77 -1.06 3.30
C GLN A 647 1.69 0.10 2.91
N VAL A 648 1.26 1.36 3.07
CA VAL A 648 2.01 2.57 2.69
C VAL A 648 2.30 3.42 3.92
N ALA A 649 3.56 3.86 4.05
CA ALA A 649 4.01 4.82 5.05
C ALA A 649 4.58 6.08 4.39
N ILE A 650 4.00 7.24 4.71
CA ILE A 650 4.50 8.55 4.29
C ILE A 650 5.35 9.11 5.43
N VAL A 651 6.64 9.24 5.18
CA VAL A 651 7.64 9.67 6.17
C VAL A 651 7.91 11.15 5.98
N ASN A 652 7.33 11.96 6.86
CA ASN A 652 7.40 13.40 6.77
C ASN A 652 8.66 13.91 7.48
N THR A 653 9.50 14.62 6.72
CA THR A 653 10.81 15.20 7.07
C THR A 653 12.03 14.28 6.93
N THR A 654 13.18 14.90 6.61
CA THR A 654 14.48 14.21 6.65
C THR A 654 14.75 13.66 8.04
N VAL A 655 14.38 14.37 9.10
CA VAL A 655 14.57 13.93 10.50
C VAL A 655 13.91 12.57 10.77
N SER A 656 12.73 12.35 10.20
CA SER A 656 11.96 11.11 10.39
C SER A 656 12.56 9.90 9.66
N ALA A 657 13.49 10.11 8.72
CA ALA A 657 14.11 9.04 7.93
C ALA A 657 14.81 7.97 8.77
N LYS A 658 15.13 8.25 10.04
CA LYS A 658 15.70 7.27 10.99
C LYS A 658 14.85 6.00 11.17
N ILE A 659 13.55 6.06 10.90
CA ILE A 659 12.64 4.91 11.01
C ILE A 659 12.51 4.08 9.72
N LEU A 660 13.01 4.58 8.58
CA LEU A 660 12.84 3.90 7.29
C LEU A 660 13.35 2.45 7.26
N PRO A 661 14.51 2.11 7.85
CA PRO A 661 14.94 0.71 7.93
C PRO A 661 13.91 -0.18 8.65
N MET A 662 13.34 0.30 9.75
CA MET A 662 12.33 -0.43 10.54
C MET A 662 11.00 -0.56 9.77
N LEU A 663 10.56 0.49 9.06
CA LEU A 663 9.36 0.42 8.23
C LEU A 663 9.53 -0.61 7.09
N ARG A 664 10.69 -0.61 6.44
CA ARG A 664 11.00 -1.59 5.38
C ARG A 664 11.05 -3.01 5.92
N GLU A 665 11.66 -3.21 7.07
CA GLU A 665 11.67 -4.52 7.74
C GLU A 665 10.28 -4.97 8.22
N ALA A 666 9.43 -4.00 8.60
CA ALA A 666 8.03 -4.24 8.90
C ALA A 666 7.20 -4.49 7.63
N GLY A 667 7.73 -4.25 6.42
CA GLY A 667 7.11 -4.54 5.12
C GLY A 667 6.23 -3.42 4.56
N TYR A 668 6.44 -2.17 4.98
CA TYR A 668 5.78 -1.01 4.37
C TYR A 668 6.43 -0.65 3.03
N ARG A 669 5.63 -0.12 2.11
CA ARG A 669 6.09 0.76 1.02
C ARG A 669 6.24 2.17 1.56
N THR A 670 7.33 2.84 1.26
CA THR A 670 7.72 4.09 1.92
C THR A 670 7.87 5.25 0.95
N VAL A 671 7.23 6.37 1.27
CA VAL A 671 7.39 7.65 0.57
C VAL A 671 8.00 8.65 1.53
N ALA A 672 9.25 9.03 1.31
CA ALA A 672 9.95 10.01 2.14
C ALA A 672 9.77 11.42 1.58
N LEU A 673 9.25 12.33 2.41
CA LEU A 673 9.09 13.73 2.05
C LEU A 673 10.25 14.55 2.60
N ILE A 674 10.94 15.27 1.71
CA ILE A 674 12.10 16.07 2.05
C ILE A 674 11.76 17.55 1.93
N HIS A 675 11.70 18.24 3.07
CA HIS A 675 11.26 19.64 3.18
C HIS A 675 12.27 20.48 3.96
N GLU A 676 13.55 20.15 3.85
CA GLU A 676 14.66 20.88 4.46
C GLU A 676 15.63 21.33 3.37
N MET A 677 16.42 22.35 3.65
CA MET A 677 17.48 22.86 2.77
C MET A 677 18.84 22.83 3.50
N ALA A 678 19.91 23.24 2.81
CA ALA A 678 21.30 23.12 3.23
C ALA A 678 21.59 23.57 4.68
N SER A 679 21.11 24.75 5.12
CA SER A 679 21.44 25.23 6.47
C SER A 679 20.86 24.35 7.57
N VAL A 680 19.69 23.75 7.34
CA VAL A 680 19.06 22.85 8.30
C VAL A 680 19.84 21.55 8.39
N TYR A 681 20.38 21.05 7.27
CA TYR A 681 21.23 19.85 7.27
C TYR A 681 22.48 20.05 8.15
N ASP A 682 23.13 21.21 8.04
CA ASP A 682 24.29 21.57 8.84
C ASP A 682 23.92 21.76 10.32
N GLN A 683 22.89 22.56 10.62
CA GLN A 683 22.47 22.88 11.98
C GLN A 683 22.03 21.66 12.78
N MET A 684 21.35 20.70 12.13
CA MET A 684 20.81 19.50 12.77
C MET A 684 21.64 18.23 12.50
N ASN A 685 22.77 18.34 11.80
CA ASN A 685 23.65 17.22 11.43
C ASN A 685 22.89 16.06 10.77
N LEU A 686 22.08 16.35 9.73
CA LEU A 686 21.12 15.40 9.14
C LEU A 686 21.71 14.45 8.09
N ARG A 687 23.01 14.52 7.82
CA ARG A 687 23.67 13.69 6.79
C ARG A 687 23.40 12.18 6.96
N PRO A 688 23.41 11.59 8.17
CA PRO A 688 23.04 10.18 8.36
C PRO A 688 21.60 9.90 7.92
N GLN A 689 20.65 10.76 8.27
CA GLN A 689 19.23 10.61 7.94
C GLN A 689 18.98 10.78 6.44
N MET A 690 19.70 11.70 5.77
CA MET A 690 19.67 11.83 4.32
C MET A 690 20.13 10.54 3.63
N THR A 691 21.19 9.92 4.16
CA THR A 691 21.69 8.63 3.67
C THR A 691 20.64 7.54 3.85
N LEU A 692 19.99 7.48 5.01
CA LEU A 692 18.90 6.52 5.27
C LEU A 692 17.71 6.72 4.33
N ALA A 693 17.31 7.97 4.07
CA ALA A 693 16.27 8.28 3.09
C ALA A 693 16.63 7.73 1.71
N ALA A 694 17.84 8.02 1.25
CA ALA A 694 18.31 7.63 -0.06
C ALA A 694 18.56 6.11 -0.23
N ASP A 695 18.89 5.38 0.83
CA ASP A 695 19.15 3.94 0.76
C ASP A 695 17.90 3.08 1.04
N HIS A 696 16.94 3.59 1.83
CA HIS A 696 15.83 2.78 2.34
C HIS A 696 14.44 3.18 1.87
N ALA A 697 14.20 4.43 1.44
CA ALA A 697 12.90 4.82 0.91
C ALA A 697 12.63 4.14 -0.44
N ASP A 698 11.40 3.66 -0.67
CA ASP A 698 10.98 3.21 -2.00
C ASP A 698 10.87 4.40 -2.95
N GLN A 699 10.39 5.53 -2.42
CA GLN A 699 10.34 6.79 -3.15
C GLN A 699 10.65 8.01 -2.31
N ILE A 700 11.29 9.02 -2.92
CA ILE A 700 11.63 10.30 -2.30
C ILE A 700 10.94 11.42 -3.08
N VAL A 701 10.28 12.31 -2.33
CA VAL A 701 9.50 13.41 -2.89
C VAL A 701 10.07 14.73 -2.37
N PHE A 702 10.40 15.60 -3.30
CA PHE A 702 10.85 16.97 -3.06
C PHE A 702 9.76 17.96 -3.48
N PRO A 703 9.55 19.06 -2.74
CA PRO A 703 8.53 20.03 -3.10
C PRO A 703 8.92 20.91 -4.29
N ALA A 704 10.22 21.01 -4.62
CA ALA A 704 10.73 21.79 -5.75
C ALA A 704 12.08 21.26 -6.27
N PRO A 705 12.45 21.56 -7.54
CA PRO A 705 13.72 21.10 -8.13
C PRO A 705 14.95 21.64 -7.38
N LEU A 706 14.89 22.89 -6.89
CA LEU A 706 15.98 23.49 -6.11
C LEU A 706 16.30 22.66 -4.84
N VAL A 707 15.27 22.17 -4.15
CA VAL A 707 15.42 21.38 -2.92
C VAL A 707 16.07 20.02 -3.24
N GLN A 708 15.65 19.38 -4.33
CA GLN A 708 16.28 18.13 -4.80
C GLN A 708 17.75 18.37 -5.14
N ALA A 709 18.07 19.39 -5.93
CA ALA A 709 19.43 19.68 -6.36
C ALA A 709 20.36 19.93 -5.16
N GLN A 710 19.89 20.67 -4.15
CA GLN A 710 20.64 20.89 -2.93
C GLN A 710 20.84 19.60 -2.11
N PHE A 711 19.80 18.78 -1.97
CA PHE A 711 19.90 17.49 -1.28
C PHE A 711 20.93 16.57 -1.95
N GLU A 712 20.89 16.42 -3.28
CA GLU A 712 21.82 15.60 -4.06
C GLU A 712 23.26 16.13 -3.97
N THR A 713 23.43 17.46 -4.04
CA THR A 713 24.74 18.11 -3.88
C THR A 713 25.33 17.83 -2.51
N TYR A 714 24.53 17.98 -1.45
CA TYR A 714 24.99 17.79 -0.07
C TYR A 714 25.22 16.31 0.26
N LEU A 715 24.41 15.40 -0.31
CA LEU A 715 24.60 13.96 -0.19
C LEU A 715 25.82 13.47 -1.00
N GLY A 716 26.14 14.13 -2.12
CA GLY A 716 27.22 13.78 -3.03
C GLY A 716 26.85 12.69 -4.07
N ARG A 717 25.57 12.45 -4.31
CA ARG A 717 25.07 11.52 -5.36
C ARG A 717 23.70 11.92 -5.88
N SER A 718 23.43 11.59 -7.15
CA SER A 718 22.13 11.78 -7.80
C SER A 718 21.10 10.75 -7.34
N LEU A 719 19.82 11.12 -7.35
CA LEU A 719 18.69 10.25 -7.00
C LEU A 719 17.75 10.08 -8.20
N PRO A 720 18.04 9.16 -9.14
CA PRO A 720 17.30 9.06 -10.40
C PRO A 720 15.83 8.63 -10.23
N ARG A 721 15.45 8.13 -9.05
CA ARG A 721 14.07 7.75 -8.74
C ARG A 721 13.27 8.86 -8.07
N ALA A 722 13.92 9.88 -7.50
CA ALA A 722 13.24 10.94 -6.78
C ALA A 722 12.27 11.72 -7.68
N GLN A 723 11.22 12.27 -7.09
CA GLN A 723 10.23 13.07 -7.81
C GLN A 723 10.03 14.43 -7.18
N VAL A 724 9.81 15.43 -8.03
CA VAL A 724 9.41 16.76 -7.61
C VAL A 724 7.89 16.84 -7.64
N ARG A 725 7.27 17.05 -6.49
CA ARG A 725 5.84 17.28 -6.35
C ARG A 725 5.57 18.38 -5.31
N PRO A 726 5.15 19.58 -5.74
CA PRO A 726 4.76 20.65 -4.83
C PRO A 726 3.55 20.26 -3.98
N GLN A 727 3.57 20.64 -2.70
CA GLN A 727 2.59 20.20 -1.71
C GLN A 727 1.19 20.82 -1.84
N GLY A 728 1.01 21.89 -2.62
CA GLY A 728 -0.29 22.59 -2.74
C GLY A 728 -0.64 23.43 -1.49
N LEU A 729 -1.84 24.01 -1.48
CA LEU A 729 -2.36 24.89 -0.44
C LEU A 729 -3.24 24.10 0.55
N TYR A 730 -2.73 23.86 1.76
CA TYR A 730 -3.46 23.13 2.81
C TYR A 730 -4.10 24.02 3.88
N LEU A 731 -3.87 25.34 3.84
CA LEU A 731 -4.49 26.32 4.74
C LEU A 731 -5.46 27.20 3.93
N HIS A 732 -6.75 26.91 4.07
CA HIS A 732 -7.95 27.69 3.66
C HIS A 732 -8.42 27.73 2.19
N GLU A 733 -9.75 27.90 2.09
CA GLU A 733 -10.60 28.16 0.92
C GLU A 733 -10.24 29.47 0.22
N LEU A 734 -10.34 29.50 -1.11
CA LEU A 734 -10.23 30.73 -1.90
C LEU A 734 -11.37 31.69 -1.52
N ALA A 735 -11.07 32.69 -0.68
CA ALA A 735 -12.04 33.70 -0.30
C ALA A 735 -12.59 34.44 -1.53
N SER A 736 -13.89 34.72 -1.51
CA SER A 736 -14.54 35.48 -2.59
C SER A 736 -13.95 36.89 -2.70
N SER A 737 -14.10 37.51 -3.87
CA SER A 737 -13.67 38.90 -4.09
C SER A 737 -14.25 39.85 -3.03
N ASP A 738 -15.51 39.65 -2.66
CA ASP A 738 -16.24 40.50 -1.72
C ASP A 738 -15.76 40.30 -0.29
N ALA A 739 -15.50 39.05 0.10
CA ALA A 739 -14.93 38.73 1.41
C ALA A 739 -13.54 39.36 1.57
N LEU A 740 -12.68 39.23 0.56
CA LEU A 740 -11.36 39.87 0.56
C LEU A 740 -11.46 41.40 0.66
N ALA A 741 -12.39 42.02 -0.08
CA ALA A 741 -12.62 43.46 -0.01
C ALA A 741 -13.10 43.93 1.38
N GLN A 742 -13.98 43.17 2.03
CA GLN A 742 -14.45 43.45 3.38
C GLN A 742 -13.33 43.31 4.41
N HIS A 743 -12.56 42.23 4.34
CA HIS A 743 -11.39 42.02 5.20
C HIS A 743 -10.38 43.17 5.06
N ARG A 744 -10.09 43.57 3.82
CA ARG A 744 -9.21 44.71 3.51
C ARG A 744 -9.71 45.99 4.16
N ALA A 745 -10.97 46.35 3.94
CA ALA A 745 -11.54 47.59 4.47
C ALA A 745 -11.50 47.62 6.01
N ARG A 746 -11.87 46.51 6.65
CA ARG A 746 -11.89 46.37 8.12
C ARG A 746 -10.50 46.48 8.72
N LEU A 747 -9.56 45.65 8.27
CA LEU A 747 -8.23 45.58 8.89
C LEU A 747 -7.43 46.87 8.66
N ARG A 748 -7.56 47.51 7.49
CA ARG A 748 -6.90 48.81 7.25
C ARG A 748 -7.46 49.91 8.14
N ALA A 749 -8.76 49.93 8.42
CA ALA A 749 -9.36 50.86 9.37
C ALA A 749 -8.87 50.61 10.80
N GLU A 750 -8.83 49.34 11.24
CA GLU A 750 -8.32 48.95 12.57
C GLU A 750 -6.85 49.36 12.77
N LEU A 751 -6.05 49.26 11.71
CA LEU A 751 -4.63 49.61 11.73
C LEU A 751 -4.35 51.10 11.44
N GLY A 752 -5.37 51.89 11.06
CA GLY A 752 -5.20 53.29 10.69
C GLY A 752 -4.37 53.50 9.42
N ILE A 753 -4.52 52.62 8.43
CA ILE A 753 -3.78 52.68 7.15
C ILE A 753 -4.68 53.27 6.07
N ASP A 754 -4.32 54.46 5.57
CA ASP A 754 -5.05 55.16 4.50
C ASP A 754 -5.15 54.32 3.22
N ALA A 755 -6.20 54.51 2.42
CA ALA A 755 -6.44 53.74 1.21
C ALA A 755 -5.37 53.89 0.11
N ASP A 756 -4.64 55.01 0.08
CA ASP A 756 -3.57 55.32 -0.88
C ASP A 756 -2.18 54.84 -0.43
N THR A 757 -2.03 54.40 0.82
CA THR A 757 -0.78 53.86 1.36
C THR A 757 -0.55 52.44 0.84
N THR A 758 0.66 52.13 0.36
CA THR A 758 1.00 50.74 0.00
C THR A 758 1.39 49.96 1.27
N LEU A 759 0.76 48.81 1.49
CA LEU A 759 1.03 47.95 2.64
C LEU A 759 1.84 46.71 2.22
N LEU A 760 3.02 46.54 2.81
CA LEU A 760 3.89 45.39 2.63
C LEU A 760 3.63 44.33 3.71
N LEU A 761 3.60 43.06 3.31
CA LEU A 761 3.39 41.94 4.22
C LEU A 761 4.57 40.97 4.23
N GLY A 762 5.06 40.65 5.42
CA GLY A 762 5.90 39.49 5.71
C GLY A 762 5.13 38.48 6.56
N VAL A 763 5.27 37.19 6.24
CA VAL A 763 4.65 36.10 7.01
C VAL A 763 5.69 35.02 7.27
N GLY A 764 5.85 34.65 8.55
CA GLY A 764 6.74 33.56 8.95
C GLY A 764 7.49 33.83 10.25
N TYR A 765 8.33 32.88 10.66
CA TYR A 765 9.16 33.03 11.85
C TYR A 765 10.23 34.12 11.63
N VAL A 766 10.30 35.14 12.49
CA VAL A 766 11.29 36.22 12.34
C VAL A 766 12.67 35.71 12.81
N ASP A 767 13.51 35.33 11.86
CA ASP A 767 14.91 34.94 12.08
C ASP A 767 15.82 35.39 10.92
N HIS A 768 17.11 35.09 11.03
CA HIS A 768 18.09 35.39 9.97
C HIS A 768 17.78 34.63 8.66
N ARG A 769 17.22 33.42 8.74
CA ARG A 769 16.90 32.60 7.57
C ARG A 769 15.77 33.20 6.74
N LYS A 770 14.71 33.71 7.39
CA LYS A 770 13.58 34.40 6.75
C LYS A 770 13.89 35.85 6.37
N GLY A 771 15.03 36.38 6.81
CA GLY A 771 15.57 37.65 6.35
C GLY A 771 14.80 38.87 6.84
N GLY A 772 14.43 38.90 8.13
CA GLY A 772 13.77 40.06 8.73
C GLY A 772 14.56 41.37 8.56
N ASP A 773 15.90 41.29 8.54
CA ASP A 773 16.79 42.41 8.25
C ASP A 773 16.67 42.91 6.80
N LEU A 774 16.56 41.99 5.83
CA LEU A 774 16.40 42.32 4.41
C LEU A 774 15.05 42.98 4.14
N PHE A 775 14.00 42.53 4.85
CA PHE A 775 12.67 43.13 4.80
C PHE A 775 12.68 44.58 5.30
N VAL A 776 13.28 44.84 6.47
CA VAL A 776 13.42 46.22 7.01
C VAL A 776 14.21 47.12 6.06
N ARG A 777 15.31 46.62 5.49
CA ARG A 777 16.12 47.39 4.52
C ARG A 777 15.35 47.72 3.25
N THR A 778 14.48 46.81 2.79
CA THR A 778 13.62 47.05 1.63
C THR A 778 12.60 48.15 1.92
N LEU A 779 11.97 48.12 3.11
CA LEU A 779 11.07 49.18 3.57
C LEU A 779 11.79 50.54 3.65
N ALA A 780 12.96 50.58 4.28
CA ALA A 780 13.77 51.80 4.36
C ALA A 780 14.06 52.37 2.97
N ARG A 781 14.44 51.51 2.02
CA ARG A 781 14.74 51.95 0.66
C ARG A 781 13.51 52.52 -0.08
N LEU A 782 12.33 51.92 0.07
CA LEU A 782 11.10 52.44 -0.54
C LEU A 782 10.73 53.82 0.03
N ARG A 783 10.97 54.06 1.32
CA ARG A 783 10.74 55.37 1.95
C ARG A 783 11.77 56.42 1.55
N GLU A 784 13.04 56.04 1.39
CA GLU A 784 14.07 56.92 0.80
C GLU A 784 13.70 57.38 -0.61
N LEU A 785 12.99 56.54 -1.37
CA LEU A 785 12.48 56.85 -2.71
C LEU A 785 11.17 57.68 -2.69
N GLY A 786 10.71 58.10 -1.50
CA GLY A 786 9.55 58.97 -1.34
C GLY A 786 8.19 58.26 -1.43
N ARG A 787 8.14 56.93 -1.36
CA ARG A 787 6.88 56.18 -1.42
C ARG A 787 6.15 56.18 -0.08
N LYS A 788 4.81 56.31 -0.13
CA LYS A 788 3.93 56.19 1.03
C LYS A 788 3.70 54.69 1.33
N VAL A 789 4.60 54.10 2.13
CA VAL A 789 4.62 52.65 2.42
C VAL A 789 4.59 52.37 3.92
N GLU A 790 3.81 51.37 4.30
CA GLU A 790 3.74 50.79 5.66
C GLU A 790 4.04 49.29 5.56
N ALA A 791 4.51 48.66 6.64
CA ALA A 791 4.80 47.23 6.63
C ALA A 791 4.30 46.49 7.88
N ILE A 792 3.87 45.25 7.68
CA ILE A 792 3.44 44.34 8.73
C ILE A 792 4.20 43.03 8.59
N TRP A 793 4.64 42.48 9.72
CA TRP A 793 5.11 41.12 9.82
C TRP A 793 4.27 40.32 10.81
N ILE A 794 3.72 39.19 10.38
CA ILE A 794 3.00 38.24 11.24
C ILE A 794 3.77 36.92 11.39
N GLY A 795 3.83 36.39 12.61
CA GLY A 795 4.55 35.16 12.96
C GLY A 795 5.29 35.25 14.30
N HIS A 796 5.71 34.09 14.82
CA HIS A 796 6.61 34.05 15.98
C HIS A 796 7.98 34.63 15.63
N ALA A 797 8.78 34.97 16.63
CA ALA A 797 10.08 35.60 16.42
C ALA A 797 11.14 34.96 17.32
N ASP A 798 12.36 34.91 16.81
CA ASP A 798 13.51 34.55 17.63
C ASP A 798 13.76 35.64 18.69
N ILE A 799 13.86 35.20 19.95
CA ILE A 799 13.96 36.09 21.11
C ILE A 799 15.25 36.91 21.13
N HIS A 800 16.29 36.47 20.43
CA HIS A 800 17.59 37.16 20.35
C HIS A 800 17.71 37.99 19.07
N PHE A 801 17.01 37.61 18.00
CA PHE A 801 17.07 38.28 16.71
C PHE A 801 16.09 39.46 16.61
N LEU A 802 14.86 39.35 17.12
CA LEU A 802 13.85 40.41 17.00
C LEU A 802 14.34 41.76 17.54
N PRO A 803 14.99 41.85 18.72
CA PRO A 803 15.50 43.12 19.23
C PRO A 803 16.54 43.77 18.29
N GLN A 804 17.31 42.96 17.55
CA GLN A 804 18.29 43.46 16.57
C GLN A 804 17.60 44.06 15.35
N ILE A 805 16.50 43.44 14.90
CA ILE A 805 15.71 43.93 13.77
C ILE A 805 14.95 45.21 14.14
N GLU A 806 14.40 45.29 15.35
CA GLU A 806 13.78 46.52 15.85
C GLU A 806 14.80 47.65 16.01
N ALA A 807 16.03 47.34 16.45
CA ALA A 807 17.12 48.32 16.49
C ALA A 807 17.48 48.80 15.08
N LEU A 808 17.62 47.88 14.11
CA LEU A 808 17.88 48.23 12.72
C LEU A 808 16.77 49.13 12.13
N ALA A 809 15.50 48.86 12.43
CA ALA A 809 14.39 49.68 11.99
C ALA A 809 14.44 51.10 12.58
N ARG A 810 14.87 51.25 13.84
CA ARG A 810 15.10 52.57 14.46
C ARG A 810 16.27 53.30 13.80
N ASP A 811 17.39 52.62 13.58
CA ASP A 811 18.59 53.20 12.98
C ASP A 811 18.34 53.67 11.53
N LEU A 812 17.49 52.95 10.80
CA LEU A 812 17.07 53.32 9.44
C LEU A 812 15.88 54.29 9.40
N GLY A 813 15.36 54.74 10.55
CA GLY A 813 14.27 55.72 10.62
C GLY A 813 12.92 55.20 10.13
N VAL A 814 12.68 53.89 10.17
CA VAL A 814 11.44 53.24 9.69
C VAL A 814 10.67 52.48 10.77
N ALA A 815 11.09 52.56 12.04
CA ALA A 815 10.43 51.87 13.15
C ALA A 815 8.94 52.21 13.28
N ASP A 816 8.56 53.47 13.08
CA ASP A 816 7.15 53.93 13.16
C ASP A 816 6.29 53.45 11.97
N HIS A 817 6.92 52.85 10.95
CA HIS A 817 6.28 52.38 9.71
C HIS A 817 6.27 50.86 9.58
N MET A 818 6.63 50.16 10.65
CA MET A 818 6.66 48.69 10.68
C MET A 818 6.02 48.15 11.95
N ARG A 819 5.20 47.11 11.80
CA ARG A 819 4.53 46.44 12.92
C ARG A 819 4.82 44.94 12.94
N PHE A 820 5.39 44.45 14.04
CA PHE A 820 5.51 43.02 14.32
C PHE A 820 4.33 42.61 15.21
N LEU A 821 3.41 41.80 14.67
CA LEU A 821 2.14 41.50 15.34
C LEU A 821 2.11 40.10 15.98
N GLY A 822 3.22 39.38 15.96
CA GLY A 822 3.27 38.01 16.48
C GLY A 822 2.44 37.03 15.66
N ARG A 823 2.22 35.82 16.18
CA ARG A 823 1.41 34.79 15.53
C ARG A 823 -0.06 35.19 15.52
N GLN A 824 -0.66 35.15 14.34
CA GLN A 824 -2.11 35.35 14.14
C GLN A 824 -2.81 34.00 14.02
N GLN A 825 -4.05 33.91 14.51
CA GLN A 825 -4.88 32.72 14.34
C GLN A 825 -5.42 32.60 12.91
N ASP A 826 -5.89 33.72 12.35
CA ASP A 826 -6.37 33.83 10.98
C ASP A 826 -5.50 34.85 10.21
N PRO A 827 -4.65 34.40 9.27
CA PRO A 827 -3.81 35.30 8.48
C PRO A 827 -4.52 35.90 7.26
N VAL A 828 -5.70 35.40 6.86
CA VAL A 828 -6.41 35.83 5.64
C VAL A 828 -6.68 37.34 5.60
N PRO A 829 -7.12 38.00 6.70
CA PRO A 829 -7.32 39.45 6.70
C PRO A 829 -6.06 40.24 6.38
N PHE A 830 -4.89 39.76 6.81
CA PHE A 830 -3.61 40.42 6.57
C PHE A 830 -3.19 40.32 5.11
N TYR A 831 -3.37 39.16 4.48
CA TYR A 831 -3.15 39.02 3.05
C TYR A 831 -4.07 39.94 2.25
N ALA A 832 -5.37 39.97 2.58
CA ALA A 832 -6.37 40.79 1.89
C ALA A 832 -6.10 42.31 2.04
N ALA A 833 -5.66 42.75 3.21
CA ALA A 833 -5.39 44.17 3.49
C ALA A 833 -4.13 44.71 2.81
N SER A 834 -3.21 43.81 2.46
CA SER A 834 -1.89 44.15 1.94
C SER A 834 -1.91 44.37 0.43
N ASP A 835 -0.85 45.01 -0.06
CA ASP A 835 -0.69 45.38 -1.47
C ASP A 835 0.43 44.60 -2.16
N VAL A 836 1.48 44.22 -1.41
CA VAL A 836 2.55 43.33 -1.88
C VAL A 836 3.01 42.39 -0.77
N PHE A 837 3.16 41.10 -1.09
CA PHE A 837 3.82 40.12 -0.23
C PHE A 837 5.32 40.07 -0.53
N LEU A 838 6.15 40.18 0.51
CA LEU A 838 7.61 40.06 0.39
C LEU A 838 8.09 38.76 1.03
N LEU A 839 8.71 37.91 0.21
CA LEU A 839 9.45 36.75 0.67
C LEU A 839 10.95 37.10 0.69
N SER A 840 11.39 37.72 1.78
CA SER A 840 12.77 38.11 2.02
C SER A 840 13.69 36.96 2.47
N SER A 841 13.26 35.71 2.25
CA SER A 841 13.96 34.53 2.77
C SER A 841 15.29 34.30 2.04
N ARG A 842 16.33 34.02 2.83
CA ARG A 842 17.62 33.51 2.33
C ARG A 842 17.54 32.04 1.94
N GLU A 843 16.64 31.31 2.58
CA GLU A 843 16.43 29.89 2.37
C GLU A 843 15.03 29.47 2.79
N ASP A 844 14.27 28.83 1.89
CA ASP A 844 12.97 28.25 2.23
C ASP A 844 12.56 27.13 1.25
N PRO A 845 12.32 25.88 1.71
CA PRO A 845 12.15 24.73 0.83
C PRO A 845 10.97 24.90 -0.13
N PHE A 846 9.80 25.28 0.38
CA PHE A 846 8.62 25.62 -0.43
C PHE A 846 7.55 26.31 0.45
N PRO A 847 7.64 27.64 0.67
CA PRO A 847 6.75 28.33 1.60
C PRO A 847 5.28 28.30 1.19
N SER A 848 4.41 27.72 2.04
CA SER A 848 2.95 27.74 1.84
C SER A 848 2.39 29.17 1.80
N VAL A 849 3.00 30.09 2.55
CA VAL A 849 2.60 31.50 2.64
C VAL A 849 2.63 32.23 1.29
N VAL A 850 3.43 31.76 0.33
CA VAL A 850 3.40 32.28 -1.06
C VAL A 850 2.11 31.85 -1.75
N LEU A 851 1.71 30.59 -1.60
CA LEU A 851 0.45 30.09 -2.15
C LEU A 851 -0.76 30.75 -1.49
N GLU A 852 -0.69 30.98 -0.17
CA GLU A 852 -1.71 31.71 0.59
C GLU A 852 -1.85 33.16 0.08
N ALA A 853 -0.74 33.86 -0.14
CA ALA A 853 -0.75 35.20 -0.73
C ALA A 853 -1.35 35.20 -2.15
N MET A 854 -0.97 34.23 -2.99
CA MET A 854 -1.54 34.07 -4.34
C MET A 854 -3.05 33.81 -4.30
N ALA A 855 -3.51 32.93 -3.40
CA ALA A 855 -4.92 32.64 -3.17
C ALA A 855 -5.71 33.89 -2.74
N ALA A 856 -5.09 34.75 -1.92
CA ALA A 856 -5.63 36.04 -1.51
C ALA A 856 -5.45 37.17 -2.56
N ARG A 857 -4.96 36.84 -3.76
CA ARG A 857 -4.75 37.78 -4.88
C ARG A 857 -3.71 38.86 -4.60
N LEU A 858 -2.74 38.53 -3.76
CA LEU A 858 -1.65 39.41 -3.34
C LEU A 858 -0.40 39.13 -4.19
N PRO A 859 0.11 40.10 -4.99
CA PRO A 859 1.33 39.91 -5.77
C PRO A 859 2.53 39.62 -4.86
N CYS A 860 3.39 38.69 -5.28
CA CYS A 860 4.56 38.25 -4.52
C CYS A 860 5.88 38.74 -5.15
N VAL A 861 6.80 39.21 -4.30
CA VAL A 861 8.19 39.51 -4.66
C VAL A 861 9.12 38.70 -3.77
N MET A 862 10.13 38.04 -4.37
CA MET A 862 11.06 37.16 -3.67
C MET A 862 12.49 37.30 -4.19
N PHE A 863 13.46 36.75 -3.47
CA PHE A 863 14.83 36.60 -3.99
C PHE A 863 14.97 35.35 -4.87
N ALA A 864 15.72 35.46 -5.95
CA ALA A 864 16.02 34.37 -6.87
C ALA A 864 17.00 33.36 -6.25
N GLY A 865 16.85 32.07 -6.54
CA GLY A 865 17.71 30.99 -6.06
C GLY A 865 17.67 30.70 -4.55
N THR A 866 16.79 31.34 -3.78
CA THR A 866 16.74 31.17 -2.32
C THR A 866 15.62 30.26 -1.84
N THR A 867 14.57 30.03 -2.65
CA THR A 867 13.42 29.23 -2.21
C THR A 867 12.91 28.32 -3.31
N GLY A 868 12.26 27.22 -2.95
CA GLY A 868 11.65 26.34 -3.94
C GLY A 868 10.47 26.96 -4.70
N CYS A 869 10.00 28.15 -4.32
CA CYS A 869 9.00 28.90 -5.08
C CYS A 869 9.56 29.59 -6.33
N GLU A 870 10.86 29.45 -6.63
CA GLU A 870 11.48 29.96 -7.86
C GLU A 870 10.75 29.49 -9.12
N VAL A 871 10.26 28.24 -9.15
CA VAL A 871 9.44 27.69 -10.24
C VAL A 871 8.15 28.48 -10.49
N LEU A 872 7.63 29.21 -9.50
CA LEU A 872 6.47 30.07 -9.65
C LEU A 872 6.85 31.39 -10.33
N ALA A 873 8.04 31.93 -10.03
CA ALA A 873 8.55 33.13 -10.67
C ALA A 873 8.92 32.87 -12.14
N GLU A 874 9.49 31.72 -12.47
CA GLU A 874 9.76 31.30 -13.87
C GLU A 874 8.50 31.24 -14.73
N ARG A 875 7.35 30.97 -14.11
CA ARG A 875 6.02 30.95 -14.74
C ARG A 875 5.36 32.33 -14.80
N GLY A 876 6.04 33.38 -14.34
CA GLY A 876 5.50 34.75 -14.29
C GLY A 876 4.45 34.98 -13.20
N LEU A 877 4.35 34.10 -12.19
CA LEU A 877 3.38 34.19 -11.10
C LEU A 877 3.87 35.08 -9.93
N ALA A 878 5.17 35.37 -9.91
CA ALA A 878 5.82 36.21 -8.91
C ALA A 878 7.04 36.91 -9.52
N LEU A 879 7.55 37.96 -8.88
CA LEU A 879 8.80 38.60 -9.27
C LEU A 879 9.97 38.05 -8.46
N ALA A 880 11.03 37.61 -9.14
CA ALA A 880 12.28 37.18 -8.52
C ALA A 880 13.37 38.23 -8.71
N VAL A 881 14.09 38.54 -7.63
CA VAL A 881 15.17 39.54 -7.60
C VAL A 881 16.50 38.86 -7.29
N GLY A 882 17.51 39.10 -8.13
CA GLY A 882 18.85 38.54 -7.93
C GLY A 882 19.57 39.13 -6.71
N GLY A 883 20.44 38.33 -6.07
CA GLY A 883 21.50 38.85 -5.21
C GLY A 883 21.16 39.19 -3.75
N GLN A 884 20.06 38.67 -3.18
CA GLN A 884 19.60 39.04 -1.81
C GLN A 884 19.62 40.57 -1.57
N ASP A 885 19.33 41.35 -2.62
CA ASP A 885 19.51 42.79 -2.67
C ASP A 885 18.22 43.56 -2.30
N PRO A 886 18.16 44.23 -1.14
CA PRO A 886 17.00 45.03 -0.75
C PRO A 886 16.69 46.18 -1.72
N ALA A 887 17.70 46.72 -2.43
CA ALA A 887 17.49 47.80 -3.39
C ALA A 887 16.77 47.30 -4.64
N GLY A 888 17.21 46.18 -5.22
CA GLY A 888 16.50 45.51 -6.29
C GLY A 888 15.09 45.06 -5.87
N MET A 889 14.91 44.63 -4.62
CA MET A 889 13.58 44.27 -4.10
C MET A 889 12.65 45.48 -4.03
N ALA A 890 13.15 46.63 -3.57
CA ALA A 890 12.39 47.89 -3.59
C ALA A 890 12.00 48.30 -5.02
N GLN A 891 12.90 48.18 -6.00
CA GLN A 891 12.59 48.47 -7.41
C GLN A 891 11.51 47.55 -7.98
N ALA A 892 11.54 46.26 -7.64
CA ALA A 892 10.50 45.31 -8.05
C ALA A 892 9.13 45.68 -7.44
N VAL A 893 9.10 46.12 -6.19
CA VAL A 893 7.89 46.63 -5.53
C VAL A 893 7.38 47.89 -6.22
N GLU A 894 8.24 48.88 -6.50
CA GLU A 894 7.86 50.09 -7.24
C GLU A 894 7.27 49.76 -8.61
N SER A 895 7.85 48.81 -9.34
CA SER A 895 7.29 48.37 -10.62
C SER A 895 5.87 47.84 -10.48
N LEU A 896 5.50 47.18 -9.37
CA LEU A 896 4.14 46.69 -9.15
C LEU A 896 3.17 47.80 -8.67
N ILE A 897 3.71 48.84 -8.03
CA ILE A 897 2.94 50.04 -7.66
C ILE A 897 2.64 50.87 -8.91
N ASP A 898 3.64 51.10 -9.75
CA ASP A 898 3.55 52.00 -10.90
C ASP A 898 2.86 51.35 -12.12
N HIS A 899 2.85 50.02 -12.21
CA HIS A 899 2.24 49.25 -13.32
C HIS A 899 1.10 48.33 -12.85
N PRO A 900 -0.11 48.89 -12.59
CA PRO A 900 -1.25 48.12 -12.12
C PRO A 900 -1.70 47.02 -13.11
N GLU A 901 -1.46 47.20 -14.41
CA GLU A 901 -1.71 46.20 -15.45
C GLU A 901 -0.86 44.95 -15.27
N ARG A 902 0.44 45.12 -14.99
CA ARG A 902 1.38 44.03 -14.74
C ARG A 902 1.00 43.28 -13.47
N ARG A 903 0.64 44.02 -12.42
CA ARG A 903 0.12 43.46 -11.17
C ARG A 903 -1.14 42.63 -11.41
N GLY A 904 -2.10 43.16 -12.19
CA GLY A 904 -3.34 42.47 -12.51
C GLY A 904 -3.12 41.18 -13.30
N GLN A 905 -2.22 41.18 -14.28
CA GLN A 905 -1.86 39.98 -15.04
C GLN A 905 -1.24 38.90 -14.15
N MET A 906 -0.29 39.27 -13.28
CA MET A 906 0.37 38.33 -12.38
C MET A 906 -0.61 37.72 -11.37
N VAL A 907 -1.49 38.53 -10.79
CA VAL A 907 -2.54 38.07 -9.87
C VAL A 907 -3.52 37.12 -10.57
N ALA A 908 -3.93 37.44 -11.81
CA ALA A 908 -4.81 36.57 -12.58
C ALA A 908 -4.15 35.21 -12.87
N ALA A 909 -2.90 35.21 -13.32
CA ALA A 909 -2.15 33.99 -13.59
C ALA A 909 -1.93 33.16 -12.32
N ALA A 910 -1.63 33.81 -11.19
CA ALA A 910 -1.45 33.13 -9.91
C ALA A 910 -2.75 32.46 -9.42
N ARG A 911 -3.90 33.15 -9.56
CA ARG A 911 -5.21 32.56 -9.27
C ARG A 911 -5.47 31.32 -10.12
N ASP A 912 -5.27 31.42 -11.44
CA ASP A 912 -5.50 30.31 -12.36
C ASP A 912 -4.60 29.10 -12.03
N TYR A 913 -3.37 29.35 -11.59
CA TYR A 913 -2.47 28.32 -11.08
C TYR A 913 -2.98 27.68 -9.78
N ILE A 914 -3.42 28.45 -8.78
CA ILE A 914 -3.95 27.91 -7.53
C ILE A 914 -5.21 27.06 -7.77
N GLU A 915 -6.11 27.50 -8.65
CA GLU A 915 -7.31 26.74 -9.01
C GLU A 915 -7.00 25.43 -9.75
N ALA A 916 -5.89 25.36 -10.50
CA ALA A 916 -5.51 24.17 -11.25
C ALA A 916 -4.64 23.20 -10.43
N GLU A 917 -3.62 23.72 -9.76
CA GLU A 917 -2.50 22.96 -9.17
C GLU A 917 -2.39 23.09 -7.64
N GLY A 918 -3.16 24.02 -7.04
CA GLY A 918 -3.09 24.32 -5.61
C GLY A 918 -3.87 23.35 -4.72
N ASP A 919 -4.63 22.40 -5.27
CA ASP A 919 -5.45 21.47 -4.49
C ASP A 919 -4.58 20.46 -3.71
N PHE A 920 -4.63 20.56 -2.38
CA PHE A 920 -3.92 19.68 -1.47
C PHE A 920 -4.37 18.21 -1.56
N THR A 921 -5.62 17.96 -1.95
CA THR A 921 -6.14 16.59 -2.12
C THR A 921 -5.47 15.88 -3.30
N LYS A 922 -5.16 16.62 -4.36
CA LYS A 922 -4.38 16.05 -5.47
C LYS A 922 -2.99 15.65 -5.00
N TYR A 923 -2.34 16.49 -4.19
CA TYR A 923 -1.04 16.18 -3.61
C TYR A 923 -1.08 14.89 -2.78
N THR A 924 -2.04 14.76 -1.85
CA THR A 924 -2.13 13.58 -0.98
C THR A 924 -2.40 12.30 -1.78
N LEU A 925 -3.27 12.33 -2.79
CA LEU A 925 -3.53 11.17 -3.64
C LEU A 925 -2.33 10.83 -4.53
N ASP A 926 -1.60 11.83 -5.02
CA ASP A 926 -0.36 11.62 -5.79
C ASP A 926 0.70 10.92 -4.92
N LEU A 927 0.87 11.31 -3.65
CA LEU A 927 1.81 10.64 -2.73
C LEU A 927 1.52 9.13 -2.59
N LEU A 928 0.24 8.74 -2.52
CA LEU A 928 -0.12 7.32 -2.49
C LEU A 928 0.24 6.60 -3.79
N ARG A 929 0.05 7.24 -4.95
CA ARG A 929 0.48 6.67 -6.24
C ARG A 929 1.99 6.48 -6.31
N LEU A 930 2.74 7.45 -5.79
CA LEU A 930 4.21 7.41 -5.74
C LEU A 930 4.77 6.26 -4.89
N SER A 931 3.98 5.70 -3.97
CA SER A 931 4.34 4.47 -3.25
C SER A 931 4.32 3.20 -4.11
N GLY A 932 3.93 3.30 -5.39
CA GLY A 932 3.75 2.19 -6.31
C GLY A 932 2.36 1.54 -6.22
N ARG A 933 1.40 2.19 -5.55
CA ARG A 933 0.00 1.74 -5.48
C ARG A 933 -0.82 2.35 -6.61
N HIS A 934 -1.76 1.57 -7.15
CA HIS A 934 -2.73 2.11 -8.09
C HIS A 934 -3.83 2.82 -7.30
N VAL A 935 -3.85 4.15 -7.37
CA VAL A 935 -4.96 4.98 -6.89
C VAL A 935 -5.60 5.60 -8.12
N PRO A 936 -6.79 5.14 -8.55
CA PRO A 936 -7.51 5.74 -9.67
C PRO A 936 -7.77 7.22 -9.42
N ARG A 937 -7.50 8.06 -10.42
CA ARG A 937 -7.86 9.48 -10.36
C ARG A 937 -9.18 9.69 -11.08
N VAL A 938 -10.26 9.87 -10.33
CA VAL A 938 -11.58 10.19 -10.89
C VAL A 938 -11.82 11.69 -10.83
N THR A 939 -11.97 12.32 -12.00
CA THR A 939 -12.47 13.70 -12.09
C THR A 939 -13.99 13.67 -12.21
N VAL A 940 -14.67 14.38 -11.32
CA VAL A 940 -16.12 14.56 -11.41
C VAL A 940 -16.41 15.87 -12.12
N VAL A 941 -17.13 15.81 -13.23
CA VAL A 941 -17.56 16.98 -14.01
C VAL A 941 -19.06 17.14 -13.85
N VAL A 942 -19.50 18.26 -13.29
CA VAL A 942 -20.90 18.58 -13.04
C VAL A 942 -21.34 19.69 -14.03
N PRO A 943 -21.90 19.33 -15.20
CA PRO A 943 -22.48 20.33 -16.10
C PRO A 943 -23.81 20.86 -15.52
N ASN A 944 -23.96 22.18 -15.48
CA ASN A 944 -25.10 22.87 -14.89
C ASN A 944 -25.67 23.94 -15.85
N TYR A 945 -26.99 23.94 -16.02
CA TYR A 945 -27.73 25.01 -16.68
C TYR A 945 -29.17 25.08 -16.14
N ASN A 946 -29.48 26.11 -15.35
CA ASN A 946 -30.79 26.32 -14.73
C ASN A 946 -31.26 25.18 -13.79
N TYR A 947 -30.37 24.68 -12.93
CA TYR A 947 -30.67 23.62 -11.96
C TYR A 947 -30.43 24.05 -10.51
N GLY A 948 -30.66 25.33 -10.18
CA GLY A 948 -30.43 25.87 -8.83
C GLY A 948 -31.16 25.10 -7.74
N ARG A 949 -32.34 24.55 -8.07
CA ARG A 949 -33.16 23.71 -7.18
C ARG A 949 -32.52 22.36 -6.81
N TYR A 950 -31.64 21.80 -7.64
CA TYR A 950 -31.12 20.43 -7.47
C TYR A 950 -29.62 20.34 -7.25
N ILE A 951 -28.87 21.38 -7.63
CA ILE A 951 -27.40 21.36 -7.64
C ILE A 951 -26.79 21.10 -6.25
N GLU A 952 -27.43 21.56 -5.18
CA GLU A 952 -26.99 21.32 -3.81
C GLU A 952 -27.05 19.82 -3.44
N ASP A 953 -28.17 19.16 -3.70
CA ASP A 953 -28.32 17.72 -3.46
C ASP A 953 -27.34 16.92 -4.33
N ARG A 954 -27.12 17.35 -5.57
CA ARG A 954 -26.14 16.72 -6.46
C ARG A 954 -24.73 16.80 -5.89
N LEU A 955 -24.26 17.99 -5.54
CA LEU A 955 -22.92 18.19 -4.98
C LEU A 955 -22.76 17.42 -3.66
N GLN A 956 -23.80 17.36 -2.84
CA GLN A 956 -23.79 16.55 -1.61
C GLN A 956 -23.67 15.04 -1.93
N SER A 957 -24.37 14.53 -2.95
CA SER A 957 -24.26 13.12 -3.37
C SER A 957 -22.87 12.77 -3.91
N VAL A 958 -22.19 13.73 -4.57
CA VAL A 958 -20.80 13.59 -5.03
C VAL A 958 -19.83 13.56 -3.86
N LEU A 959 -20.01 14.43 -2.86
CA LEU A 959 -19.14 14.46 -1.68
C LEU A 959 -19.35 13.28 -0.72
N ALA A 960 -20.52 12.65 -0.77
CA ALA A 960 -20.85 11.48 0.04
C ALA A 960 -20.23 10.17 -0.49
N GLN A 961 -19.52 10.20 -1.62
CA GLN A 961 -18.93 9.01 -2.21
C GLN A 961 -17.88 8.37 -1.29
N ASP A 962 -17.91 7.04 -1.17
CA ASP A 962 -16.98 6.23 -0.37
C ASP A 962 -15.65 5.94 -1.10
N PHE A 963 -15.47 6.55 -2.27
CA PHE A 963 -14.30 6.40 -3.14
C PHE A 963 -13.56 7.74 -3.24
N PRO A 964 -12.21 7.76 -3.25
CA PRO A 964 -11.46 9.01 -3.38
C PRO A 964 -11.72 9.69 -4.72
N ILE A 965 -12.30 10.88 -4.66
CA ILE A 965 -12.41 11.77 -5.82
C ILE A 965 -11.07 12.49 -5.99
N TYR A 966 -10.60 12.68 -7.22
CA TYR A 966 -9.37 13.42 -7.48
C TYR A 966 -9.65 14.93 -7.52
N GLU A 967 -10.70 15.34 -8.21
CA GLU A 967 -11.14 16.73 -8.31
C GLU A 967 -12.62 16.83 -8.69
N ILE A 968 -13.23 17.99 -8.42
CA ILE A 968 -14.62 18.30 -8.76
C ILE A 968 -14.64 19.60 -9.58
N ILE A 969 -15.23 19.54 -10.77
CA ILE A 969 -15.35 20.66 -11.70
C ILE A 969 -16.83 20.90 -11.97
N VAL A 970 -17.34 22.09 -11.60
CA VAL A 970 -18.71 22.51 -11.88
C VAL A 970 -18.70 23.50 -13.03
N LEU A 971 -19.38 23.18 -14.12
CA LEU A 971 -19.48 24.01 -15.31
C LEU A 971 -20.85 24.68 -15.33
N ASP A 972 -20.91 25.99 -15.13
CA ASP A 972 -22.17 26.73 -15.29
C ASP A 972 -22.28 27.29 -16.71
N ASP A 973 -23.24 26.80 -17.49
CA ASP A 973 -23.44 27.19 -18.89
C ASP A 973 -24.26 28.48 -19.04
N ARG A 974 -23.89 29.51 -18.26
CA ARG A 974 -24.57 30.80 -18.19
C ARG A 974 -26.03 30.63 -17.75
N SER A 975 -26.23 30.08 -16.55
CA SER A 975 -27.57 29.97 -15.97
C SER A 975 -28.25 31.34 -15.82
N THR A 976 -29.58 31.30 -15.92
CA THR A 976 -30.48 32.45 -15.81
C THR A 976 -31.29 32.45 -14.51
N ASP A 977 -31.28 31.34 -13.78
CA ASP A 977 -31.79 31.21 -12.41
C ASP A 977 -30.68 31.51 -11.37
N ASP A 978 -30.92 31.11 -10.11
CA ASP A 978 -30.00 31.26 -8.99
C ASP A 978 -28.90 30.18 -8.91
N SER A 979 -28.75 29.30 -9.92
CA SER A 979 -27.79 28.19 -9.89
C SER A 979 -26.38 28.59 -9.48
N LEU A 980 -25.83 29.64 -10.10
CA LEU A 980 -24.45 30.06 -9.86
C LEU A 980 -24.26 30.60 -8.42
N GLU A 981 -25.28 31.22 -7.85
CA GLU A 981 -25.27 31.67 -6.45
C GLU A 981 -25.31 30.47 -5.51
N CYS A 982 -26.19 29.49 -5.77
CA CYS A 982 -26.25 28.24 -5.01
C CYS A 982 -24.92 27.47 -5.05
N ILE A 983 -24.31 27.32 -6.23
CA ILE A 983 -23.00 26.64 -6.38
C ILE A 983 -21.92 27.35 -5.56
N ARG A 984 -21.85 28.69 -5.64
CA ARG A 984 -20.87 29.48 -4.88
C ARG A 984 -21.09 29.39 -3.38
N ALA A 985 -22.34 29.48 -2.94
CA ALA A 985 -22.71 29.34 -1.53
C ALA A 985 -22.37 27.95 -1.00
N PHE A 986 -22.60 26.89 -1.79
CA PHE A 986 -22.24 25.53 -1.45
C PHE A 986 -20.72 25.35 -1.33
N ALA A 987 -19.96 25.81 -2.32
CA ALA A 987 -18.51 25.70 -2.34
C ALA A 987 -17.84 26.45 -1.17
N ALA A 988 -18.40 27.60 -0.76
CA ALA A 988 -17.88 28.41 0.34
C ALA A 988 -18.10 27.82 1.75
N ARG A 989 -18.88 26.74 1.88
CA ARG A 989 -19.06 26.00 3.14
C ARG A 989 -18.50 24.58 3.07
N CYS A 990 -17.89 24.22 1.94
CA CYS A 990 -17.38 22.89 1.68
C CYS A 990 -15.88 22.85 1.96
N GLU A 991 -15.45 21.95 2.85
CA GLU A 991 -14.03 21.76 3.16
C GLU A 991 -13.22 21.27 1.95
N ARG A 992 -13.89 20.73 0.93
CA ARG A 992 -13.27 20.23 -0.30
C ARG A 992 -13.33 21.29 -1.40
N PRO A 993 -12.21 21.61 -2.08
CA PRO A 993 -12.23 22.53 -3.20
C PRO A 993 -13.14 22.07 -4.34
N ILE A 994 -13.98 22.98 -4.83
CA ILE A 994 -14.82 22.80 -6.02
C ILE A 994 -14.41 23.86 -7.04
N ARG A 995 -13.97 23.42 -8.23
CA ARG A 995 -13.60 24.34 -9.31
C ARG A 995 -14.85 24.79 -10.05
N ILE A 996 -15.25 26.04 -9.85
CA ILE A 996 -16.45 26.62 -10.48
C ILE A 996 -16.03 27.35 -11.76
N VAL A 997 -16.58 26.95 -12.90
CA VAL A 997 -16.22 27.50 -14.21
C VAL A 997 -17.47 28.05 -14.93
N PRO A 998 -17.83 29.32 -14.70
CA PRO A 998 -18.97 29.94 -15.39
C PRO A 998 -18.62 30.29 -16.85
N ASN A 999 -19.58 30.12 -17.75
CA ASN A 999 -19.47 30.57 -19.13
C ASN A 999 -19.92 32.04 -19.28
N ALA A 1000 -19.20 32.77 -20.14
CA ALA A 1000 -19.60 34.12 -20.54
C ALA A 1000 -20.85 34.11 -21.45
N VAL A 1001 -20.99 33.06 -22.27
CA VAL A 1001 -22.09 32.84 -23.21
C VAL A 1001 -22.60 31.42 -23.06
N ASN A 1002 -23.92 31.23 -23.18
CA ASN A 1002 -24.50 29.88 -23.20
C ASN A 1002 -23.97 29.11 -24.42
N SER A 1003 -23.51 27.88 -24.21
CA SER A 1003 -22.87 27.08 -25.25
C SER A 1003 -23.84 26.47 -26.27
N GLY A 1004 -25.12 26.36 -25.90
CA GLY A 1004 -26.21 25.84 -26.72
C GLY A 1004 -26.16 24.32 -26.95
N ASN A 1005 -25.16 23.60 -26.44
CA ASN A 1005 -24.98 22.16 -26.64
C ASN A 1005 -24.21 21.54 -25.45
N VAL A 1006 -24.75 20.45 -24.89
CA VAL A 1006 -24.19 19.78 -23.70
C VAL A 1006 -22.78 19.21 -23.93
N PHE A 1007 -22.46 18.72 -25.14
CA PHE A 1007 -21.14 18.16 -25.45
C PHE A 1007 -20.04 19.22 -25.48
N ARG A 1008 -20.39 20.50 -25.72
CA ARG A 1008 -19.43 21.59 -25.54
C ARG A 1008 -19.03 21.74 -24.07
N GLN A 1009 -19.96 21.50 -23.14
CA GLN A 1009 -19.64 21.44 -21.71
C GLN A 1009 -18.82 20.20 -21.37
N TRP A 1010 -19.18 19.02 -21.91
CA TRP A 1010 -18.39 17.79 -21.67
C TRP A 1010 -16.94 17.95 -22.13
N ILE A 1011 -16.73 18.48 -23.33
CA ILE A 1011 -15.39 18.75 -23.86
C ILE A 1011 -14.65 19.75 -22.97
N LYS A 1012 -15.30 20.85 -22.58
CA LYS A 1012 -14.69 21.84 -21.69
C LYS A 1012 -14.28 21.22 -20.35
N GLY A 1013 -15.15 20.41 -19.73
CA GLY A 1013 -14.86 19.70 -18.49
C GLY A 1013 -13.69 18.75 -18.63
N LEU A 1014 -13.63 18.02 -19.74
CA LEU A 1014 -12.57 17.06 -20.04
C LEU A 1014 -11.23 17.70 -20.40
N ASP A 1015 -11.24 18.89 -21.01
CA ASP A 1015 -10.04 19.68 -21.24
C ASP A 1015 -9.44 20.22 -19.94
N LEU A 1016 -10.27 20.42 -18.91
CA LEU A 1016 -9.86 20.82 -17.57
C LEU A 1016 -9.51 19.63 -16.67
N ALA A 1017 -10.04 18.45 -16.96
CA ALA A 1017 -9.86 17.25 -16.16
C ALA A 1017 -8.41 16.73 -16.19
N GLN A 1018 -7.93 16.32 -15.03
CA GLN A 1018 -6.59 15.76 -14.79
C GLN A 1018 -6.63 14.29 -14.37
N GLY A 1019 -7.84 13.73 -14.16
CA GLY A 1019 -8.07 12.34 -13.80
C GLY A 1019 -7.81 11.35 -14.94
N ASP A 1020 -7.55 10.10 -14.56
CA ASP A 1020 -7.47 8.97 -15.49
C ASP A 1020 -8.87 8.51 -15.94
N TYR A 1021 -9.87 8.81 -15.10
CA TYR A 1021 -11.29 8.50 -15.31
C TYR A 1021 -12.13 9.76 -15.10
N VAL A 1022 -13.25 9.84 -15.81
CA VAL A 1022 -14.20 10.95 -15.72
C VAL A 1022 -15.59 10.41 -15.42
N TRP A 1023 -16.24 11.04 -14.44
CA TRP A 1023 -17.66 10.88 -14.18
C TRP A 1023 -18.38 12.16 -14.60
N ILE A 1024 -19.25 12.05 -15.61
CA ILE A 1024 -20.15 13.15 -15.96
C ILE A 1024 -21.36 13.05 -15.04
N ALA A 1025 -21.47 14.04 -14.16
CA ALA A 1025 -22.40 14.06 -13.07
C ALA A 1025 -23.47 15.12 -13.30
N GLU A 1026 -24.55 14.80 -14.01
CA GLU A 1026 -25.58 15.79 -14.36
C GLU A 1026 -26.19 16.45 -13.11
N ALA A 1027 -26.46 17.76 -13.21
CA ALA A 1027 -26.75 18.62 -12.05
C ALA A 1027 -28.06 18.29 -11.30
N ASP A 1028 -28.98 17.55 -11.90
CA ASP A 1028 -30.30 17.23 -11.36
C ASP A 1028 -30.44 15.78 -10.86
N ASP A 1029 -29.45 14.94 -11.08
CA ASP A 1029 -29.42 13.54 -10.63
C ASP A 1029 -28.84 13.36 -9.22
N LEU A 1030 -28.93 12.14 -8.68
CA LEU A 1030 -28.30 11.76 -7.41
C LEU A 1030 -27.52 10.45 -7.56
N ALA A 1031 -26.65 10.17 -6.61
CA ALA A 1031 -25.92 8.92 -6.53
C ALA A 1031 -25.88 8.41 -5.09
N GLU A 1032 -25.92 7.08 -4.94
CA GLU A 1032 -25.68 6.42 -3.65
C GLU A 1032 -24.22 6.60 -3.22
N PRO A 1033 -23.91 6.60 -1.91
CA PRO A 1033 -22.54 6.75 -1.40
C PRO A 1033 -21.53 5.76 -1.98
N ASP A 1034 -21.95 4.57 -2.39
CA ASP A 1034 -21.09 3.53 -2.95
C ASP A 1034 -21.14 3.43 -4.48
N PHE A 1035 -21.63 4.46 -5.18
CA PHE A 1035 -21.68 4.49 -6.64
C PHE A 1035 -20.29 4.40 -7.28
N LEU A 1036 -19.37 5.29 -6.90
CA LEU A 1036 -18.03 5.33 -7.49
C LEU A 1036 -17.24 4.05 -7.19
N SER A 1037 -17.26 3.55 -5.95
CA SER A 1037 -16.58 2.29 -5.62
C SER A 1037 -17.17 1.11 -6.39
N THR A 1038 -18.49 1.10 -6.64
CA THR A 1038 -19.15 0.07 -7.45
C THR A 1038 -18.77 0.18 -8.94
N ALA A 1039 -18.87 1.37 -9.52
CA ALA A 1039 -18.58 1.61 -10.93
C ALA A 1039 -17.09 1.40 -11.25
N MET A 1040 -16.19 1.79 -10.35
CA MET A 1040 -14.74 1.67 -10.57
C MET A 1040 -14.25 0.22 -10.65
N ARG A 1041 -14.98 -0.74 -10.08
CA ARG A 1041 -14.67 -2.19 -10.22
C ARG A 1041 -14.71 -2.66 -11.67
N GLY A 1042 -15.52 -2.03 -12.53
CA GLY A 1042 -15.57 -2.37 -13.95
C GLY A 1042 -14.25 -2.14 -14.70
N PHE A 1043 -13.40 -1.23 -14.18
CA PHE A 1043 -12.07 -0.94 -14.72
C PHE A 1043 -10.97 -1.88 -14.22
N GLU A 1044 -11.30 -2.85 -13.36
CA GLU A 1044 -10.37 -3.92 -13.00
C GLU A 1044 -10.06 -4.80 -14.21
N LYS A 1045 -10.95 -4.84 -15.22
CA LYS A 1045 -10.66 -5.42 -16.53
C LYS A 1045 -9.76 -4.49 -17.36
N PRO A 1046 -8.54 -4.92 -17.71
CA PRO A 1046 -7.69 -4.16 -18.62
C PRO A 1046 -8.42 -3.96 -19.96
N GLY A 1047 -8.39 -2.72 -20.46
CA GLY A 1047 -9.06 -2.36 -21.71
C GLY A 1047 -10.53 -1.95 -21.57
N THR A 1048 -11.14 -2.00 -20.37
CA THR A 1048 -12.43 -1.35 -20.15
C THR A 1048 -12.29 0.15 -20.29
N VAL A 1049 -13.16 0.76 -21.11
CA VAL A 1049 -13.21 2.21 -21.34
C VAL A 1049 -14.48 2.85 -20.81
N LEU A 1050 -15.49 2.03 -20.50
CA LEU A 1050 -16.78 2.46 -20.00
C LEU A 1050 -17.26 1.47 -18.92
N SER A 1051 -17.65 1.98 -17.75
CA SER A 1051 -18.26 1.20 -16.67
C SER A 1051 -19.49 1.93 -16.14
N TYR A 1052 -20.59 1.21 -15.96
CA TYR A 1052 -21.84 1.82 -15.50
C TYR A 1052 -22.64 0.91 -14.56
N THR A 1053 -23.51 1.54 -13.77
CA THR A 1053 -24.46 0.82 -12.91
C THR A 1053 -25.88 1.00 -13.44
N ASP A 1054 -26.81 0.14 -13.02
CA ASP A 1054 -28.23 0.42 -13.22
C ASP A 1054 -28.62 1.72 -12.48
N SER A 1055 -29.79 2.26 -12.78
CA SER A 1055 -30.29 3.52 -12.21
C SER A 1055 -31.72 3.40 -11.69
N ALA A 1056 -31.93 3.83 -10.45
CA ALA A 1056 -33.28 4.12 -9.97
C ALA A 1056 -33.82 5.39 -10.64
N GLN A 1057 -35.13 5.60 -10.60
CA GLN A 1057 -35.79 6.75 -11.20
C GLN A 1057 -36.59 7.51 -10.14
N ILE A 1058 -36.51 8.83 -10.17
CA ILE A 1058 -37.30 9.74 -9.34
C ILE A 1058 -37.96 10.82 -10.21
N ASP A 1059 -39.05 11.41 -9.75
CA ASP A 1059 -39.67 12.57 -10.38
C ASP A 1059 -38.97 13.89 -10.01
N GLU A 1060 -39.47 15.01 -10.55
CA GLU A 1060 -39.01 16.38 -10.26
C GLU A 1060 -39.07 16.80 -8.77
N ASN A 1061 -39.79 16.06 -7.92
CA ASN A 1061 -39.90 16.28 -6.47
C ASN A 1061 -39.15 15.24 -5.65
N GLY A 1062 -38.47 14.27 -6.29
CA GLY A 1062 -37.72 13.21 -5.61
C GLY A 1062 -38.55 11.97 -5.26
N THR A 1063 -39.80 11.88 -5.74
CA THR A 1063 -40.64 10.69 -5.52
C THR A 1063 -40.13 9.53 -6.38
N PRO A 1064 -39.89 8.32 -5.82
CA PRO A 1064 -39.49 7.15 -6.60
C PRO A 1064 -40.53 6.79 -7.69
N LEU A 1065 -40.05 6.62 -8.91
CA LEU A 1065 -40.83 6.19 -10.09
C LEU A 1065 -40.57 4.73 -10.47
N ALA A 1066 -39.30 4.31 -10.43
CA ALA A 1066 -38.88 2.94 -10.72
C ALA A 1066 -37.59 2.60 -9.98
N ALA A 1067 -37.44 1.34 -9.57
CA ALA A 1067 -36.24 0.90 -8.85
C ALA A 1067 -35.03 0.66 -9.77
N ASN A 1068 -35.25 0.47 -11.08
CA ASN A 1068 -34.23 0.16 -12.09
C ASN A 1068 -34.75 0.41 -13.52
N TYR A 1069 -33.88 0.27 -14.53
CA TYR A 1069 -34.23 0.39 -15.95
C TYR A 1069 -34.58 -0.95 -16.65
N ARG A 1070 -34.78 -2.05 -15.91
CA ARG A 1070 -35.02 -3.38 -16.51
C ARG A 1070 -36.25 -3.43 -17.41
N TYR A 1071 -37.31 -2.66 -17.13
CA TYR A 1071 -38.49 -2.57 -18.01
C TYR A 1071 -38.15 -2.03 -19.42
N TYR A 1072 -37.07 -1.26 -19.54
CA TYR A 1072 -36.59 -0.69 -20.79
C TYR A 1072 -35.62 -1.65 -21.49
N THR A 1073 -34.66 -2.24 -20.77
CA THR A 1073 -33.63 -3.11 -21.35
C THR A 1073 -34.11 -4.54 -21.62
N ASP A 1074 -35.06 -5.08 -20.84
CA ASP A 1074 -35.60 -6.45 -21.00
C ASP A 1074 -36.40 -6.64 -22.27
N LYS A 1075 -36.82 -5.55 -22.92
CA LYS A 1075 -37.40 -5.59 -24.27
C LYS A 1075 -36.40 -6.05 -25.33
N ILE A 1076 -35.09 -5.86 -25.11
CA ILE A 1076 -34.04 -6.39 -26.00
C ILE A 1076 -33.68 -7.81 -25.57
N SER A 1077 -33.35 -7.99 -24.29
CA SER A 1077 -32.94 -9.28 -23.74
C SER A 1077 -33.30 -9.35 -22.24
N PRO A 1078 -34.09 -10.33 -21.81
CA PRO A 1078 -34.46 -10.49 -20.40
C PRO A 1078 -33.30 -10.97 -19.52
N THR A 1079 -32.22 -11.49 -20.10
CA THR A 1079 -31.10 -12.09 -19.34
C THR A 1079 -29.84 -11.23 -19.35
N HIS A 1080 -29.64 -10.35 -20.35
CA HIS A 1080 -28.37 -9.63 -20.52
C HIS A 1080 -28.02 -8.72 -19.33
N TRP A 1081 -28.98 -7.96 -18.81
CA TRP A 1081 -28.79 -7.10 -17.62
C TRP A 1081 -29.25 -7.75 -16.31
N ALA A 1082 -29.44 -9.08 -16.28
CA ALA A 1082 -29.89 -9.78 -15.06
C ALA A 1082 -28.74 -10.08 -14.09
N GLN A 1083 -27.50 -9.97 -14.57
CA GLN A 1083 -26.27 -10.19 -13.82
C GLN A 1083 -25.20 -9.16 -14.21
N ASN A 1084 -24.21 -8.97 -13.34
CA ASN A 1084 -23.05 -8.15 -13.65
C ASN A 1084 -22.30 -8.75 -14.84
N TYR A 1085 -21.76 -7.91 -15.72
CA TYR A 1085 -20.97 -8.38 -16.87
C TYR A 1085 -19.81 -7.46 -17.19
N CYS A 1086 -18.81 -8.01 -17.88
CA CYS A 1086 -17.76 -7.23 -18.50
C CYS A 1086 -17.40 -7.80 -19.88
N ARG A 1087 -17.74 -7.05 -20.93
CA ARG A 1087 -17.76 -7.54 -22.33
C ARG A 1087 -16.82 -6.74 -23.23
N ASP A 1088 -16.46 -7.34 -24.35
CA ASP A 1088 -15.80 -6.61 -25.44
C ASP A 1088 -16.77 -5.59 -26.03
N GLY A 1089 -16.25 -4.44 -26.44
CA GLY A 1089 -17.08 -3.36 -26.98
C GLY A 1089 -17.72 -3.70 -28.32
N ALA A 1090 -17.02 -4.41 -29.21
CA ALA A 1090 -17.57 -4.82 -30.50
C ALA A 1090 -18.72 -5.82 -30.34
N GLU A 1091 -18.61 -6.73 -29.37
CA GLU A 1091 -19.71 -7.65 -29.02
C GLU A 1091 -20.94 -6.89 -28.52
N GLU A 1092 -20.76 -6.00 -27.54
CA GLU A 1092 -21.87 -5.20 -26.98
C GLU A 1092 -22.55 -4.33 -28.05
N ILE A 1093 -21.75 -3.71 -28.92
CA ILE A 1093 -22.26 -2.97 -30.09
C ILE A 1093 -23.10 -3.90 -30.95
N SER A 1094 -22.56 -5.04 -31.38
CA SER A 1094 -23.20 -5.93 -32.37
C SER A 1094 -24.47 -6.64 -31.87
N GLU A 1095 -24.61 -6.81 -30.55
CA GLU A 1095 -25.72 -7.54 -29.95
C GLU A 1095 -26.87 -6.63 -29.50
N VAL A 1096 -26.55 -5.53 -28.81
CA VAL A 1096 -27.56 -4.73 -28.10
C VAL A 1096 -27.46 -3.23 -28.35
N LEU A 1097 -26.26 -2.65 -28.32
CA LEU A 1097 -26.12 -1.20 -28.31
C LEU A 1097 -26.30 -0.57 -29.70
N TYR A 1098 -26.08 -1.30 -30.81
CA TYR A 1098 -26.43 -0.81 -32.15
C TYR A 1098 -27.94 -0.58 -32.32
N LEU A 1099 -28.77 -1.29 -31.56
CA LEU A 1099 -30.22 -1.32 -31.75
C LEU A 1099 -30.87 -0.09 -31.12
N LYS A 1100 -30.51 0.23 -29.87
CA LYS A 1100 -30.94 1.44 -29.16
C LYS A 1100 -29.95 1.76 -28.04
N ASN A 1101 -29.96 2.99 -27.54
CA ASN A 1101 -29.18 3.34 -26.36
C ASN A 1101 -29.66 2.53 -25.14
N THR A 1102 -28.81 1.63 -24.62
CA THR A 1102 -29.10 0.78 -23.45
C THR A 1102 -28.58 1.40 -22.15
N ILE A 1103 -27.88 2.52 -22.23
CA ILE A 1103 -27.32 3.26 -21.10
C ILE A 1103 -28.17 4.52 -20.90
N PRO A 1104 -29.05 4.56 -19.89
CA PRO A 1104 -30.18 5.48 -19.88
C PRO A 1104 -29.85 6.92 -19.46
N ASN A 1105 -28.65 7.17 -18.90
CA ASN A 1105 -28.19 8.50 -18.48
C ASN A 1105 -26.68 8.50 -18.26
N ALA A 1106 -26.05 9.67 -18.40
CA ALA A 1106 -24.61 9.81 -18.22
C ALA A 1106 -24.17 9.75 -16.75
N SER A 1107 -25.04 10.16 -15.81
CA SER A 1107 -24.76 10.13 -14.38
C SER A 1107 -24.51 8.72 -13.82
N GLY A 1108 -25.01 7.68 -14.48
CA GLY A 1108 -24.75 6.28 -14.13
C GLY A 1108 -23.42 5.73 -14.64
N VAL A 1109 -22.60 6.52 -15.34
CA VAL A 1109 -21.45 6.05 -16.13
C VAL A 1109 -20.15 6.72 -15.69
N VAL A 1110 -19.11 5.91 -15.51
CA VAL A 1110 -17.72 6.36 -15.41
C VAL A 1110 -16.98 5.92 -16.68
N MET A 1111 -16.14 6.80 -17.22
CA MET A 1111 -15.44 6.60 -18.50
C MET A 1111 -13.93 6.82 -18.34
N ALA A 1112 -13.13 6.08 -19.13
CA ALA A 1112 -11.70 6.33 -19.22
C ALA A 1112 -11.44 7.68 -19.92
N ALA A 1113 -10.74 8.60 -19.24
CA ALA A 1113 -10.59 9.99 -19.66
C ALA A 1113 -9.90 10.12 -21.03
N GLY A 1114 -8.83 9.33 -21.24
CA GLY A 1114 -8.08 9.34 -22.50
C GLY A 1114 -8.91 8.88 -23.70
N ALA A 1115 -9.69 7.81 -23.53
CA ALA A 1115 -10.57 7.29 -24.57
C ALA A 1115 -11.67 8.31 -24.91
N LEU A 1116 -12.33 8.85 -23.88
CA LEU A 1116 -13.38 9.86 -24.03
C LEU A 1116 -12.84 11.12 -24.72
N LYS A 1117 -11.63 11.59 -24.34
CA LYS A 1117 -11.04 12.81 -24.91
C LYS A 1117 -10.80 12.66 -26.40
N SER A 1118 -10.27 11.51 -26.79
CA SER A 1118 -10.02 11.25 -28.20
C SER A 1118 -11.34 11.08 -28.99
N VAL A 1119 -12.39 10.46 -28.42
CA VAL A 1119 -13.72 10.37 -29.05
C VAL A 1119 -14.33 11.76 -29.26
N LEU A 1120 -14.40 12.58 -28.20
CA LEU A 1120 -15.02 13.90 -28.28
C LEU A 1120 -14.23 14.87 -29.19
N THR A 1121 -12.92 14.67 -29.32
CA THR A 1121 -12.08 15.47 -30.22
C THR A 1121 -12.29 15.08 -31.68
N GLU A 1122 -12.28 13.77 -31.98
CA GLU A 1122 -12.45 13.25 -33.33
C GLU A 1122 -13.85 13.54 -33.90
N HIS A 1123 -14.88 13.35 -33.08
CA HIS A 1123 -16.29 13.44 -33.51
C HIS A 1123 -16.97 14.76 -33.14
N ARG A 1124 -16.21 15.81 -32.79
CA ARG A 1124 -16.76 17.10 -32.34
C ARG A 1124 -17.82 17.66 -33.28
N ALA A 1125 -17.54 17.68 -34.59
CA ALA A 1125 -18.46 18.26 -35.58
C ALA A 1125 -19.79 17.49 -35.67
N GLU A 1126 -19.75 16.17 -35.53
CA GLU A 1126 -20.94 15.31 -35.55
C GLU A 1126 -21.77 15.53 -34.29
N LEU A 1127 -21.14 15.57 -33.11
CA LEU A 1127 -21.81 15.85 -31.83
C LEU A 1127 -22.44 17.23 -31.74
N GLU A 1128 -21.87 18.23 -32.41
CA GLU A 1128 -22.47 19.56 -32.50
C GLU A 1128 -23.68 19.61 -33.46
N SER A 1129 -23.84 18.61 -34.34
CA SER A 1129 -24.91 18.55 -35.33
C SER A 1129 -26.14 17.76 -34.87
N VAL A 1130 -25.96 16.78 -33.96
CA VAL A 1130 -27.04 15.95 -33.42
C VAL A 1130 -27.64 16.58 -32.16
N ARG A 1131 -28.92 16.31 -31.91
CA ARG A 1131 -29.62 16.86 -30.74
C ARG A 1131 -30.05 15.80 -29.73
N PHE A 1132 -30.30 14.56 -30.16
CA PHE A 1132 -31.00 13.58 -29.32
C PHE A 1132 -30.21 12.29 -29.07
N VAL A 1133 -29.29 11.93 -29.97
CA VAL A 1133 -28.54 10.65 -29.91
C VAL A 1133 -27.07 10.81 -29.54
N GLY A 1134 -26.66 11.99 -29.08
CA GLY A 1134 -25.23 12.30 -28.90
C GLY A 1134 -24.53 11.44 -27.83
N ASP A 1135 -25.21 11.13 -26.73
CA ASP A 1135 -24.69 10.26 -25.66
C ASP A 1135 -24.51 8.83 -26.17
N TRP A 1136 -25.50 8.33 -26.91
CA TRP A 1136 -25.47 7.03 -27.55
C TRP A 1136 -24.29 6.90 -28.53
N LEU A 1137 -24.07 7.91 -29.36
CA LEU A 1137 -22.92 7.98 -30.27
C LEU A 1137 -21.59 7.96 -29.51
N VAL A 1138 -21.46 8.73 -28.43
CA VAL A 1138 -20.25 8.72 -27.59
C VAL A 1138 -19.99 7.33 -27.02
N TYR A 1139 -21.02 6.64 -26.52
CA TYR A 1139 -20.86 5.29 -25.99
C TYR A 1139 -20.44 4.30 -27.08
N LEU A 1140 -21.07 4.34 -28.25
CA LEU A 1140 -20.71 3.47 -29.37
C LEU A 1140 -19.25 3.69 -29.81
N TRP A 1141 -18.79 4.93 -29.97
CA TRP A 1141 -17.39 5.22 -30.34
C TRP A 1141 -16.38 4.91 -29.23
N LEU A 1142 -16.79 4.99 -27.95
CA LEU A 1142 -15.98 4.49 -26.86
C LEU A 1142 -15.80 2.99 -26.97
N LEU A 1143 -16.87 2.23 -27.21
CA LEU A 1143 -16.82 0.77 -27.31
C LEU A 1143 -16.07 0.26 -28.55
N GLU A 1144 -15.89 1.09 -29.59
CA GLU A 1144 -14.94 0.79 -30.68
C GLU A 1144 -13.47 0.79 -30.21
N ARG A 1145 -13.18 1.29 -29.01
CA ARG A 1145 -11.83 1.47 -28.46
C ARG A 1145 -11.54 0.60 -27.24
N GLY A 1146 -12.53 -0.12 -26.71
CA GLY A 1146 -12.36 -0.96 -25.53
C GLY A 1146 -13.66 -1.58 -25.02
N GLY A 1147 -13.54 -2.26 -23.88
CA GLY A 1147 -14.63 -3.00 -23.27
C GLY A 1147 -15.60 -2.16 -22.43
N ILE A 1148 -16.72 -2.79 -22.09
CA ILE A 1148 -17.77 -2.26 -21.21
C ILE A 1148 -17.92 -3.12 -19.95
N ALA A 1149 -18.25 -2.49 -18.83
CA ALA A 1149 -18.68 -3.17 -17.61
C ALA A 1149 -20.05 -2.66 -17.14
N PHE A 1150 -20.89 -3.58 -16.67
CA PHE A 1150 -22.21 -3.27 -16.09
C PHE A 1150 -22.35 -3.90 -14.70
N ASN A 1151 -22.92 -3.12 -13.77
CA ASN A 1151 -23.34 -3.60 -12.47
C ASN A 1151 -24.87 -3.49 -12.31
N THR A 1152 -25.52 -4.57 -11.88
CA THR A 1152 -26.98 -4.65 -11.72
C THR A 1152 -27.53 -3.79 -10.58
N ALA A 1153 -26.69 -3.41 -9.62
CA ALA A 1153 -27.13 -2.58 -8.51
C ALA A 1153 -27.47 -1.17 -9.02
N SER A 1154 -28.67 -0.69 -8.66
CA SER A 1154 -29.09 0.68 -8.98
C SER A 1154 -28.42 1.67 -8.02
N LYS A 1155 -27.25 2.16 -8.41
CA LYS A 1155 -26.42 3.06 -7.58
C LYS A 1155 -26.49 4.52 -8.01
N ASN A 1156 -26.97 4.78 -9.22
CA ASN A 1156 -27.34 6.11 -9.68
C ASN A 1156 -28.86 6.30 -9.56
N ILE A 1157 -29.30 7.52 -9.33
CA ILE A 1157 -30.72 7.89 -9.23
C ILE A 1157 -30.98 8.99 -10.25
N HIS A 1158 -31.62 8.61 -11.36
CA HIS A 1158 -31.89 9.48 -12.49
C HIS A 1158 -33.22 10.20 -12.31
N ARG A 1159 -33.22 11.53 -12.39
CA ARG A 1159 -34.41 12.37 -12.31
C ARG A 1159 -35.13 12.46 -13.65
N ARG A 1160 -36.44 12.21 -13.64
CA ARG A 1160 -37.31 12.25 -14.82
C ARG A 1160 -38.29 13.42 -14.72
N HIS A 1161 -38.11 14.40 -15.60
CA HIS A 1161 -39.03 15.54 -15.73
C HIS A 1161 -40.24 15.15 -16.60
N GLN A 1162 -41.46 15.54 -16.19
CA GLN A 1162 -42.68 15.28 -16.97
C GLN A 1162 -42.63 15.89 -18.39
N ASN A 1163 -41.86 16.96 -18.56
CA ASN A 1163 -41.59 17.63 -19.85
C ASN A 1163 -40.22 17.27 -20.46
N SER A 1164 -39.63 16.11 -20.11
CA SER A 1164 -38.36 15.71 -20.71
C SER A 1164 -38.43 15.73 -22.25
N VAL A 1165 -37.34 16.19 -22.88
CA VAL A 1165 -37.20 16.39 -24.33
C VAL A 1165 -37.51 15.10 -25.11
N THR A 1166 -37.34 13.94 -24.46
CA THR A 1166 -37.51 12.61 -25.04
C THR A 1166 -38.94 12.05 -24.98
N ILE A 1167 -39.83 12.57 -24.13
CA ILE A 1167 -41.21 12.05 -23.97
C ILE A 1167 -42.28 13.05 -24.41
N SER A 1168 -42.09 14.34 -24.13
CA SER A 1168 -43.15 15.34 -24.36
C SER A 1168 -43.25 15.82 -25.82
N ASN A 1169 -42.20 15.60 -26.65
CA ASN A 1169 -42.11 16.06 -28.05
C ASN A 1169 -41.37 15.06 -28.97
N PHE A 1170 -41.59 13.75 -28.81
CA PHE A 1170 -40.99 12.76 -29.72
C PHE A 1170 -41.51 13.00 -31.16
N ASP A 1171 -40.61 13.31 -32.10
CA ASP A 1171 -40.95 13.70 -33.46
C ASP A 1171 -40.11 12.95 -34.52
N ALA A 1172 -40.40 13.23 -35.79
CA ALA A 1172 -39.72 12.64 -36.93
C ALA A 1172 -38.19 12.85 -36.95
N ARG A 1173 -37.69 13.94 -36.36
CA ARG A 1173 -36.25 14.25 -36.34
C ARG A 1173 -35.50 13.33 -35.38
N GLN A 1174 -36.09 13.07 -34.21
CA GLN A 1174 -35.54 12.09 -33.26
C GLN A 1174 -35.44 10.70 -33.89
N LEU A 1175 -36.50 10.28 -34.58
CA LEU A 1175 -36.55 8.99 -35.24
C LEU A 1175 -35.52 8.88 -36.38
N ALA A 1176 -35.34 9.95 -37.16
CA ALA A 1176 -34.33 10.01 -38.22
C ALA A 1176 -32.90 9.95 -37.67
N GLU A 1177 -32.60 10.60 -36.53
CA GLU A 1177 -31.30 10.46 -35.85
C GLU A 1177 -31.07 9.02 -35.38
N ILE A 1178 -32.07 8.35 -34.78
CA ILE A 1178 -31.97 6.95 -34.34
C ILE A 1178 -31.69 6.02 -35.52
N GLU A 1179 -32.46 6.13 -36.60
CA GLU A 1179 -32.29 5.31 -37.80
C GLU A 1179 -30.92 5.55 -38.45
N ALA A 1180 -30.41 6.78 -38.43
CA ALA A 1180 -29.07 7.11 -38.93
C ALA A 1180 -27.97 6.41 -38.13
N VAL A 1181 -28.05 6.41 -36.80
CA VAL A 1181 -27.09 5.70 -35.93
C VAL A 1181 -27.13 4.20 -36.19
N GLN A 1182 -28.31 3.58 -36.21
CA GLN A 1182 -28.46 2.15 -36.48
C GLN A 1182 -27.82 1.77 -37.82
N ASN A 1183 -28.12 2.53 -38.88
CA ASN A 1183 -27.59 2.26 -40.21
C ASN A 1183 -26.08 2.42 -40.30
N ASP A 1184 -25.50 3.42 -39.62
CA ASP A 1184 -24.05 3.61 -39.60
C ASP A 1184 -23.35 2.43 -38.91
N PHE A 1185 -23.79 2.04 -37.72
CA PHE A 1185 -23.14 0.99 -36.94
C PHE A 1185 -23.39 -0.42 -37.49
N ILE A 1186 -24.56 -0.69 -38.09
CA ILE A 1186 -24.79 -1.92 -38.87
C ILE A 1186 -23.76 -2.03 -40.00
N ARG A 1187 -23.52 -0.93 -40.73
CA ARG A 1187 -22.57 -0.91 -41.85
C ARG A 1187 -21.13 -1.05 -41.36
N ARG A 1188 -20.71 -0.28 -40.35
CA ARG A 1188 -19.33 -0.28 -39.82
C ARG A 1188 -18.92 -1.64 -39.26
N HIS A 1189 -19.82 -2.30 -38.53
CA HIS A 1189 -19.56 -3.59 -37.88
C HIS A 1189 -19.96 -4.81 -38.73
N GLY A 1190 -20.37 -4.60 -39.99
CA GLY A 1190 -20.69 -5.67 -40.92
C GLY A 1190 -21.87 -6.56 -40.47
N LEU A 1191 -22.87 -5.98 -39.79
CA LEU A 1191 -23.98 -6.73 -39.21
C LEU A 1191 -24.94 -7.27 -40.29
N GLY A 1192 -25.50 -8.45 -40.05
CA GLY A 1192 -26.29 -9.20 -41.02
C GLY A 1192 -27.75 -8.74 -41.17
N GLU A 1193 -28.51 -9.46 -41.99
CA GLU A 1193 -29.92 -9.17 -42.26
C GLU A 1193 -30.83 -9.31 -41.02
N ASP A 1194 -30.45 -10.13 -40.04
CA ASP A 1194 -31.19 -10.24 -38.77
C ASP A 1194 -31.15 -8.94 -37.96
N GLN A 1195 -29.95 -8.34 -37.83
CA GLN A 1195 -29.77 -7.06 -37.14
C GLN A 1195 -30.50 -5.91 -37.85
N LYS A 1196 -30.42 -5.87 -39.19
CA LYS A 1196 -31.19 -4.89 -39.99
C LYS A 1196 -32.69 -5.02 -39.76
N ARG A 1197 -33.21 -6.26 -39.74
CA ARG A 1197 -34.62 -6.51 -39.46
C ARG A 1197 -35.02 -6.04 -38.06
N LYS A 1198 -34.21 -6.35 -37.04
CA LYS A 1198 -34.45 -5.90 -35.66
C LYS A 1198 -34.46 -4.37 -35.54
N ALA A 1199 -33.51 -3.69 -36.17
CA ALA A 1199 -33.46 -2.23 -36.23
C ALA A 1199 -34.72 -1.65 -36.89
N GLN A 1200 -35.12 -2.19 -38.05
CA GLN A 1200 -36.34 -1.77 -38.76
C GLN A 1200 -37.61 -2.00 -37.91
N THR A 1201 -37.72 -3.14 -37.24
CA THR A 1201 -38.84 -3.42 -36.32
C THR A 1201 -38.88 -2.43 -35.18
N TYR A 1202 -37.74 -2.07 -34.60
CA TYR A 1202 -37.69 -1.07 -33.52
C TYR A 1202 -38.14 0.32 -34.00
N ILE A 1203 -37.75 0.76 -35.20
CA ILE A 1203 -38.24 2.01 -35.80
C ILE A 1203 -39.76 1.98 -35.98
N GLU A 1204 -40.31 0.86 -36.47
CA GLU A 1204 -41.77 0.69 -36.64
C GLU A 1204 -42.53 0.71 -35.31
N GLU A 1205 -41.96 0.14 -34.25
CA GLU A 1205 -42.51 0.20 -32.91
C GLU A 1205 -42.57 1.65 -32.38
N LEU A 1206 -41.52 2.44 -32.61
CA LEU A 1206 -41.49 3.85 -32.25
C LEU A 1206 -42.49 4.68 -33.06
N GLU A 1207 -42.59 4.45 -34.38
CA GLU A 1207 -43.60 5.08 -35.24
C GLU A 1207 -45.02 4.85 -34.69
N ALA A 1208 -45.31 3.61 -34.30
CA ALA A 1208 -46.61 3.22 -33.74
C ALA A 1208 -46.84 3.80 -32.34
N GLN A 1209 -45.83 3.74 -31.46
CA GLN A 1209 -45.91 4.23 -30.08
C GLN A 1209 -46.20 5.73 -30.03
N PHE A 1210 -45.58 6.51 -30.92
CA PHE A 1210 -45.69 7.97 -30.96
C PHE A 1210 -46.64 8.50 -32.05
N LYS A 1211 -47.33 7.62 -32.78
CA LYS A 1211 -48.33 7.95 -33.82
C LYS A 1211 -47.77 8.86 -34.93
N LEU A 1212 -46.57 8.57 -35.41
CA LEU A 1212 -45.91 9.32 -36.49
C LEU A 1212 -46.35 8.82 -37.88
N ASP A 1213 -46.57 9.74 -38.82
CA ASP A 1213 -46.91 9.40 -40.22
C ASP A 1213 -45.65 9.08 -41.03
N LYS A 1214 -45.67 7.99 -41.81
CA LYS A 1214 -44.54 7.48 -42.63
C LYS A 1214 -44.02 8.48 -43.69
N SER A 1215 -44.73 9.59 -43.90
CA SER A 1215 -44.30 10.69 -44.77
C SER A 1215 -42.96 11.32 -44.36
N TRP A 1216 -42.53 11.18 -43.09
CA TRP A 1216 -41.22 11.67 -42.62
C TRP A 1216 -40.03 11.08 -43.38
N ARG A 1217 -40.14 9.84 -43.87
CA ARG A 1217 -39.09 9.17 -44.66
C ARG A 1217 -38.82 9.83 -46.02
N GLN A 1218 -39.76 10.65 -46.52
CA GLN A 1218 -39.65 11.34 -47.80
C GLN A 1218 -39.02 12.74 -47.66
N ASN A 1219 -39.00 13.33 -46.46
CA ASN A 1219 -38.41 14.65 -46.23
C ASN A 1219 -37.98 14.86 -44.76
N PRO A 1220 -36.77 14.40 -44.35
CA PRO A 1220 -36.31 14.42 -42.95
C PRO A 1220 -36.16 15.80 -42.31
N LYS A 1221 -36.30 16.88 -43.09
CA LYS A 1221 -36.10 18.27 -42.64
C LYS A 1221 -37.40 19.01 -42.26
N ASN A 1222 -38.56 18.40 -42.45
CA ASN A 1222 -39.87 19.01 -42.20
C ASN A 1222 -40.59 18.39 -41.01
#